data_AF-A0A0N1PCF5-F1
#
_entry.id   AF-A0A0N1PCF5-F1
#
_cell.length_a   1.000
_cell.length_b   1.000
_cell.length_c   1.000
_cell.angle_alpha   90.00
_cell.angle_beta   90.00
_cell.angle_gamma   90.00
#
_symmetry.space_group_name_H-M   'P 1'
#
loop_
_entity.id
_entity.type
_entity.pdbx_description
1 polymer ?
#
loop_
_entity_poly.entity_id
_entity_poly.type
_entity_poly.pdbx_seq_one_letter_code
_entity_poly.pdbx_strand_id
1 'polypeptide(L)'
;MASVDVTPVHSAAQLLPYGEQQGSFRGVVACSNRDDGYFSGENNYVNSVIYTGYRYQCVEYARRFLLLTTGCIFSNCGRASEIYAMDHITHVETGERYTLHHHSNNGTSTEKPQPGDIIIYPYHPELTPWGHVGVISYVDDHSVGIAEQNQYFGPFISPSESYLDGERCVARYAALLHNEETHTWTIEDASPMPLCIGWLSYPDAPTREQIYAPFDPLPKIVQERSTDFDHPRHPFITHYHLHAGLDIPCGRVSHAYGMRNGSAETLVGATSAMARVLRFTLQFFFHRSRLGQPFRSLPTNPLHAPLPEGAEAESTMCRDLDALFKPFEAEEMVSAVDSTPLVLLQALATFFDIPLEWVQAMEREFSRGEIYLVAALSFYPNLATDPQDVAKFRTLHKDIESVDSPAESGSPSSMGSTPAVCKGPFVPTNPGAVEEMPIKNPHDEAWCIGNVNFGNARVLTEMAQIAAIADPLNLSISMMTPSMRSFMYTQYRMDFGAYLKVVETVYGPRTAFTIVMSDSQPMDGLLRELVTIMQGLCERIKYPVRVVNEADLSFENGKLRFSPSDMSPPPSSPATSSTPLGPYEVDFVYALCEWPRILENNGANHTALYSAAINPTSNVVFAKPLWSYLCSGLVNVNDVKELDGEPADPTVRSRSVRFYDIVRRLYLFASPKQPYESWDQEVSEFKDSCRRIHIDDPSVPLNPPGLLRGESVMLNFATSCYSSHVGGLMQEDEHNTGEYDGHPSCLSFMFPAD
;
A
#
# COMPACT_ATOMS: atom_id res chain seq x y z
N MET A 1 -33.34 32.32 -38.79
CA MET A 1 -31.90 32.07 -39.07
C MET A 1 -31.21 32.01 -37.73
N ALA A 2 -30.47 30.92 -37.53
CA ALA A 2 -30.19 30.30 -36.23
C ALA A 2 -29.37 31.16 -35.26
N SER A 3 -29.78 31.14 -34.00
CA SER A 3 -29.00 31.48 -32.82
C SER A 3 -27.87 30.47 -32.66
N VAL A 4 -26.64 30.97 -32.58
CA VAL A 4 -25.46 30.16 -32.27
C VAL A 4 -25.47 29.94 -30.76
N ASP A 5 -25.98 28.77 -30.33
CA ASP A 5 -25.73 28.24 -28.99
C ASP A 5 -24.24 27.88 -28.89
N VAL A 6 -23.47 28.73 -28.24
CA VAL A 6 -22.15 28.36 -27.74
C VAL A 6 -22.37 27.67 -26.40
N THR A 7 -22.58 26.37 -26.45
CA THR A 7 -22.38 25.52 -25.27
C THR A 7 -20.89 25.50 -24.96
N PRO A 8 -20.45 25.84 -23.73
CA PRO A 8 -19.05 25.67 -23.37
C PRO A 8 -18.78 24.16 -23.35
N VAL A 9 -17.96 23.72 -24.29
CA VAL A 9 -17.37 22.38 -24.26
C VAL A 9 -16.43 22.39 -23.05
N HIS A 10 -16.90 21.86 -21.91
CA HIS A 10 -15.98 21.42 -20.87
C HIS A 10 -15.12 20.32 -21.48
N SER A 11 -13.91 20.66 -21.92
CA SER A 11 -12.90 19.65 -22.22
C SER A 11 -12.73 18.80 -20.96
N ALA A 12 -12.89 17.49 -21.06
CA ALA A 12 -12.54 16.57 -19.99
C ALA A 12 -11.14 16.94 -19.49
N ALA A 13 -11.04 17.37 -18.23
CA ALA A 13 -9.77 17.82 -17.67
C ALA A 13 -8.75 16.70 -17.85
N GLN A 14 -7.67 16.98 -18.58
CA GLN A 14 -6.61 16.01 -18.81
C GLN A 14 -5.95 15.72 -17.46
N LEU A 15 -6.26 14.56 -16.88
CA LEU A 15 -5.58 14.06 -15.69
C LEU A 15 -4.11 13.81 -16.03
N LEU A 16 -3.21 14.26 -15.17
CA LEU A 16 -1.78 14.10 -15.33
C LEU A 16 -1.30 12.83 -14.62
N PRO A 17 -0.34 12.09 -15.20
CA PRO A 17 0.31 10.94 -14.55
C PRO A 17 0.92 11.30 -13.19
N TYR A 18 1.16 10.32 -12.31
CA TYR A 18 1.85 10.55 -11.01
C TYR A 18 3.16 11.34 -11.18
N GLY A 19 3.60 12.19 -10.26
CA GLY A 19 4.88 12.91 -10.40
C GLY A 19 4.98 13.96 -11.51
N GLU A 20 4.08 13.98 -12.49
CA GLU A 20 4.04 15.01 -13.53
C GLU A 20 3.70 16.37 -12.89
N GLN A 21 4.40 17.42 -13.32
CA GLN A 21 4.19 18.76 -12.79
C GLN A 21 2.81 19.30 -13.19
N GLN A 22 1.97 19.56 -12.19
CA GLN A 22 0.68 20.23 -12.38
C GLN A 22 0.86 21.73 -12.53
N GLY A 23 1.74 22.32 -11.72
CA GLY A 23 1.97 23.76 -11.65
C GLY A 23 2.98 24.09 -10.55
N SER A 24 3.01 25.35 -10.14
CA SER A 24 3.83 25.81 -9.03
C SER A 24 3.24 27.06 -8.38
N PHE A 25 3.54 27.30 -7.12
CA PHE A 25 3.20 28.55 -6.44
C PHE A 25 4.46 29.09 -5.76
N ARG A 26 4.84 30.34 -6.10
CA ARG A 26 6.11 30.95 -5.67
C ARG A 26 7.31 30.06 -5.99
N GLY A 27 7.28 29.39 -7.14
CA GLY A 27 8.33 28.48 -7.60
C GLY A 27 8.32 27.09 -6.94
N VAL A 28 7.45 26.82 -5.95
CA VAL A 28 7.31 25.49 -5.35
C VAL A 28 6.39 24.60 -6.19
N VAL A 29 6.98 23.57 -6.80
CA VAL A 29 6.28 22.66 -7.74
C VAL A 29 5.26 21.77 -7.05
N ALA A 30 4.06 21.68 -7.62
CA ALA A 30 3.05 20.67 -7.29
C ALA A 30 3.07 19.57 -8.35
N CYS A 31 3.11 18.31 -7.92
CA CYS A 31 3.11 17.13 -8.77
C CYS A 31 1.81 16.35 -8.61
N SER A 32 1.35 15.74 -9.70
CA SER A 32 0.14 14.91 -9.68
C SER A 32 0.38 13.68 -8.81
N ASN A 33 -0.61 13.34 -7.99
CA ASN A 33 -0.62 12.07 -7.26
C ASN A 33 -1.37 10.99 -8.05
N ARG A 34 -1.53 11.14 -9.38
CA ARG A 34 -2.37 10.30 -10.27
C ARG A 34 -3.87 10.41 -10.00
N ASP A 35 -4.32 9.99 -8.83
CA ASP A 35 -5.74 9.93 -8.42
C ASP A 35 -5.88 10.04 -6.89
N ASP A 36 -7.12 10.16 -6.42
CA ASP A 36 -7.50 10.43 -5.01
C ASP A 36 -7.26 9.25 -4.06
N GLY A 37 -7.08 8.04 -4.61
CA GLY A 37 -6.74 6.84 -3.84
C GLY A 37 -5.25 6.51 -3.83
N TYR A 38 -4.45 7.08 -4.73
CA TYR A 38 -3.09 6.61 -4.94
C TYR A 38 -2.16 6.91 -3.75
N PHE A 39 -1.43 5.89 -3.30
CA PHE A 39 -0.38 6.02 -2.28
C PHE A 39 0.90 5.34 -2.76
N SER A 40 1.93 6.16 -3.02
CA SER A 40 3.21 5.67 -3.55
C SER A 40 4.04 4.88 -2.52
N GLY A 41 3.90 5.20 -1.24
CA GLY A 41 4.82 4.75 -0.19
C GLY A 41 6.24 5.35 -0.32
N GLU A 42 6.44 6.37 -1.16
CA GLU A 42 7.73 7.01 -1.39
C GLU A 42 7.88 8.24 -0.50
N ASN A 43 8.89 8.25 0.37
CA ASN A 43 9.23 9.43 1.15
C ASN A 43 9.85 10.52 0.26
N ASN A 44 9.48 11.78 0.50
CA ASN A 44 10.12 12.93 -0.10
C ASN A 44 11.02 13.65 0.90
N TYR A 45 12.17 14.11 0.41
CA TYR A 45 13.16 14.85 1.18
C TYR A 45 13.63 16.09 0.42
N VAL A 46 13.80 17.20 1.13
CA VAL A 46 14.53 18.38 0.66
C VAL A 46 15.98 18.28 1.13
N ASN A 47 16.93 18.57 0.23
CA ASN A 47 18.38 18.42 0.43
C ASN A 47 18.81 17.04 0.94
N SER A 48 18.00 16.00 0.65
CA SER A 48 18.21 14.62 1.13
C SER A 48 18.18 14.44 2.65
N VAL A 49 17.83 15.48 3.43
CA VAL A 49 17.91 15.47 4.90
C VAL A 49 16.67 15.98 5.61
N ILE A 50 15.74 16.67 4.95
CA ILE A 50 14.50 17.14 5.61
C ILE A 50 13.32 16.41 4.99
N TYR A 51 12.70 15.51 5.75
CA TYR A 51 11.49 14.81 5.32
C TYR A 51 10.31 15.77 5.16
N THR A 52 9.64 15.75 4.01
CA THR A 52 8.47 16.61 3.76
C THR A 52 7.16 15.84 3.77
N GLY A 53 7.17 14.53 3.53
CA GLY A 53 5.95 13.72 3.44
C GLY A 53 6.07 12.61 2.39
N TYR A 54 4.98 11.89 2.15
CA TYR A 54 4.91 10.93 1.05
C TYR A 54 4.63 11.61 -0.29
N ARG A 55 5.31 11.19 -1.35
CA ARG A 55 5.06 11.66 -2.73
C ARG A 55 3.70 11.15 -3.23
N TYR A 56 2.82 11.94 -3.83
CA TYR A 56 2.72 13.40 -3.77
C TYR A 56 1.44 13.76 -3.01
N GLN A 57 1.41 13.44 -1.72
CA GLN A 57 0.28 13.69 -0.84
C GLN A 57 0.12 15.19 -0.54
N CYS A 58 -1.09 15.58 -0.10
CA CYS A 58 -1.40 16.97 0.23
C CYS A 58 -0.52 17.54 1.35
N VAL A 59 -0.28 16.75 2.40
CA VAL A 59 0.60 17.10 3.53
C VAL A 59 2.05 17.34 3.08
N GLU A 60 2.52 16.55 2.12
CA GLU A 60 3.87 16.67 1.56
C GLU A 60 4.07 18.04 0.90
N TYR A 61 3.11 18.45 0.07
CA TYR A 61 3.15 19.75 -0.61
C TYR A 61 3.13 20.91 0.40
N ALA A 62 2.20 20.89 1.36
CA ALA A 62 2.05 21.97 2.33
C ALA A 62 3.30 22.13 3.21
N ARG A 63 3.88 21.00 3.69
CA ARG A 63 5.11 21.03 4.49
C ARG A 63 6.30 21.52 3.66
N ARG A 64 6.44 21.04 2.42
CA ARG A 64 7.51 21.48 1.50
C ARG A 64 7.36 22.95 1.12
N PHE A 65 6.14 23.43 0.89
CA PHE A 65 5.86 24.83 0.62
C PHE A 65 6.31 25.72 1.78
N LEU A 66 5.90 25.41 3.01
CA LEU A 66 6.35 26.14 4.20
C LEU A 66 7.88 26.09 4.35
N LEU A 67 8.49 24.91 4.21
CA LEU A 67 9.93 24.76 4.35
C LEU A 67 10.68 25.64 3.34
N LEU A 68 10.32 25.56 2.07
CA LEU A 68 11.03 26.28 1.01
C LEU A 68 10.76 27.80 1.07
N THR A 69 9.58 28.23 1.51
CA THR A 69 9.22 29.66 1.55
C THR A 69 9.57 30.36 2.87
N THR A 70 9.68 29.62 3.98
CA THR A 70 9.90 30.19 5.33
C THR A 70 11.05 29.56 6.10
N GLY A 71 11.52 28.37 5.73
CA GLY A 71 12.44 27.58 6.55
C GLY A 71 11.77 26.86 7.72
N CYS A 72 10.44 26.92 7.83
CA CYS A 72 9.67 26.30 8.90
C CYS A 72 8.90 25.07 8.43
N ILE A 73 8.60 24.16 9.35
CA ILE A 73 7.71 23.01 9.15
C ILE A 73 6.67 22.93 10.27
N PHE A 74 5.49 22.41 9.97
CA PHE A 74 4.57 21.91 11.00
C PHE A 74 4.93 20.47 11.37
N SER A 75 4.50 20.06 12.56
CA SER A 75 4.77 18.74 13.15
C SER A 75 4.26 17.57 12.28
N ASN A 76 4.69 16.36 12.61
CA ASN A 76 4.14 15.15 11.98
C ASN A 76 2.65 15.01 12.30
N CYS A 77 1.87 14.53 11.33
CA CYS A 77 0.45 14.25 11.47
C CYS A 77 0.11 12.97 10.70
N GLY A 78 -0.87 12.21 11.22
CA GLY A 78 -1.43 11.04 10.54
C GLY A 78 -2.55 11.41 9.57
N ARG A 79 -3.20 12.55 9.80
CA ARG A 79 -4.27 13.11 8.96
C ARG A 79 -3.99 14.58 8.63
N ALA A 80 -4.32 15.01 7.42
CA ALA A 80 -4.22 16.42 7.03
C ALA A 80 -5.10 17.32 7.92
N SER A 81 -6.28 16.83 8.33
CA SER A 81 -7.19 17.57 9.23
C SER A 81 -6.59 17.92 10.60
N GLU A 82 -5.60 17.16 11.09
CA GLU A 82 -4.95 17.40 12.39
C GLU A 82 -4.11 18.68 12.39
N ILE A 83 -3.69 19.16 11.22
CA ILE A 83 -2.88 20.39 11.09
C ILE A 83 -3.64 21.60 11.65
N TYR A 84 -4.97 21.62 11.55
CA TYR A 84 -5.76 22.75 12.07
C TYR A 84 -5.71 22.88 13.60
N ALA A 85 -5.30 21.84 14.33
CA ALA A 85 -5.15 21.89 15.78
C ALA A 85 -3.72 22.25 16.22
N MET A 86 -2.80 22.55 15.29
CA MET A 86 -1.41 22.88 15.62
C MET A 86 -1.25 24.38 15.86
N ASP A 87 -0.63 24.75 16.99
CA ASP A 87 -0.43 26.15 17.37
C ASP A 87 0.85 26.76 16.80
N HIS A 88 1.80 25.93 16.34
CA HIS A 88 3.14 26.41 15.96
C HIS A 88 3.73 25.69 14.73
N ILE A 89 4.54 26.44 13.98
CA ILE A 89 5.54 25.91 13.04
C ILE A 89 6.95 26.12 13.61
N THR A 90 7.88 25.24 13.28
CA THR A 90 9.25 25.26 13.82
C THR A 90 10.26 25.50 12.71
N HIS A 91 11.16 26.45 12.89
CA HIS A 91 12.27 26.72 11.98
C HIS A 91 13.32 25.60 12.04
N VAL A 92 13.69 25.04 10.90
CA VAL A 92 14.49 23.81 10.85
C VAL A 92 15.93 23.99 11.30
N GLU A 93 16.50 25.19 11.15
CA GLU A 93 17.91 25.48 11.48
C GLU A 93 18.10 26.07 12.87
N THR A 94 17.07 26.70 13.44
CA THR A 94 17.16 27.41 14.73
C THR A 94 16.30 26.78 15.82
N GLY A 95 15.29 25.98 15.46
CA GLY A 95 14.31 25.42 16.39
C GLY A 95 13.32 26.44 16.93
N GLU A 96 13.38 27.69 16.46
CA GLU A 96 12.44 28.75 16.86
C GLU A 96 11.02 28.39 16.39
N ARG A 97 10.04 28.73 17.24
CA ARG A 97 8.62 28.45 16.96
C ARG A 97 7.87 29.72 16.65
N TYR A 98 7.10 29.68 15.57
CA TYR A 98 6.21 30.75 15.16
C TYR A 98 4.76 30.32 15.30
N THR A 99 3.93 31.22 15.79
CA THR A 99 2.51 30.96 16.04
C THR A 99 1.74 30.81 14.73
N LEU A 100 0.91 29.77 14.66
CA LEU A 100 -0.14 29.64 13.66
C LEU A 100 -1.39 30.36 14.17
N HIS A 101 -1.89 31.32 13.40
CA HIS A 101 -3.10 32.05 13.71
C HIS A 101 -4.28 31.34 13.05
N HIS A 102 -5.24 30.89 13.87
CA HIS A 102 -6.38 30.11 13.42
C HIS A 102 -7.52 31.02 12.99
N HIS A 103 -7.97 30.83 11.75
CA HIS A 103 -9.12 31.52 11.18
C HIS A 103 -10.21 30.50 10.90
N SER A 104 -11.32 30.58 11.64
CA SER A 104 -12.41 29.59 11.55
C SER A 104 -13.38 29.92 10.43
N ASN A 105 -13.71 28.92 9.61
CA ASN A 105 -14.63 29.06 8.48
C ASN A 105 -16.12 28.99 8.88
N ASN A 106 -16.46 29.06 10.17
CA ASN A 106 -17.83 29.04 10.67
C ASN A 106 -18.51 30.43 10.66
N GLY A 107 -18.01 31.37 9.84
CA GLY A 107 -18.52 32.74 9.75
C GLY A 107 -18.13 33.65 10.92
N THR A 108 -17.02 33.36 11.60
CA THR A 108 -16.50 34.19 12.71
C THR A 108 -15.13 34.81 12.42
N SER A 109 -14.44 34.39 11.36
CA SER A 109 -13.13 34.93 11.01
C SER A 109 -13.24 36.37 10.51
N THR A 110 -12.61 37.33 11.18
CA THR A 110 -12.56 38.74 10.77
C THR A 110 -11.40 39.07 9.83
N GLU A 111 -10.43 38.15 9.70
CA GLU A 111 -9.26 38.33 8.85
C GLU A 111 -9.55 37.76 7.46
N LYS A 112 -9.26 38.54 6.40
CA LYS A 112 -9.38 38.05 5.02
C LYS A 112 -8.23 37.08 4.74
N PRO A 113 -8.47 35.88 4.16
CA PRO A 113 -7.39 34.96 3.79
C PRO A 113 -6.38 35.64 2.85
N GLN A 114 -5.12 35.22 2.93
CA GLN A 114 -4.02 35.78 2.15
C GLN A 114 -3.26 34.70 1.35
N PRO A 115 -2.64 35.05 0.21
CA PRO A 115 -1.75 34.14 -0.50
C PRO A 115 -0.56 33.68 0.39
N GLY A 116 -0.49 32.37 0.63
CA GLY A 116 0.43 31.72 1.56
C GLY A 116 -0.28 30.99 2.69
N ASP A 117 -1.48 31.42 3.09
CA ASP A 117 -2.21 30.78 4.19
C ASP A 117 -2.50 29.31 3.89
N ILE A 118 -2.49 28.47 4.92
CA ILE A 118 -2.73 27.03 4.81
C ILE A 118 -4.22 26.77 5.02
N ILE A 119 -4.92 26.28 4.01
CA ILE A 119 -6.34 25.92 4.09
C ILE A 119 -6.50 24.45 4.48
N ILE A 120 -7.34 24.15 5.48
CA ILE A 120 -7.53 22.80 6.03
C ILE A 120 -8.98 22.33 5.90
N TYR A 121 -9.16 21.08 5.49
CA TYR A 121 -10.46 20.41 5.35
C TYR A 121 -10.65 19.31 6.39
N PRO A 122 -11.88 19.08 6.85
CA PRO A 122 -12.16 18.13 7.91
C PRO A 122 -12.04 16.69 7.44
N TYR A 123 -11.76 15.79 8.38
CA TYR A 123 -11.98 14.37 8.19
C TYR A 123 -13.45 14.10 7.87
N HIS A 124 -13.70 13.42 6.76
CA HIS A 124 -15.01 12.90 6.40
C HIS A 124 -14.87 11.48 5.85
N PRO A 125 -15.55 10.48 6.45
CA PRO A 125 -15.30 9.06 6.15
C PRO A 125 -15.53 8.69 4.67
N GLU A 126 -16.41 9.41 3.98
CA GLU A 126 -16.80 9.11 2.59
C GLU A 126 -16.23 10.07 1.55
N LEU A 127 -15.85 11.29 1.95
CA LEU A 127 -15.51 12.38 1.01
C LEU A 127 -14.05 12.81 1.13
N THR A 128 -13.52 12.86 2.36
CA THR A 128 -12.15 13.26 2.67
C THR A 128 -11.63 12.42 3.84
N PRO A 129 -11.32 11.12 3.63
CA PRO A 129 -11.02 10.17 4.70
C PRO A 129 -9.78 10.47 5.54
N TRP A 130 -9.01 11.51 5.20
CA TRP A 130 -7.83 11.99 5.95
C TRP A 130 -7.90 13.50 6.25
N GLY A 131 -9.03 14.14 5.93
CA GLY A 131 -9.05 15.57 5.67
C GLY A 131 -8.26 15.91 4.40
N HIS A 132 -7.98 17.20 4.23
CA HIS A 132 -7.15 17.68 3.14
C HIS A 132 -6.46 18.98 3.55
N VAL A 133 -5.34 19.29 2.92
CA VAL A 133 -4.60 20.54 3.13
C VAL A 133 -4.15 21.11 1.78
N GLY A 134 -4.32 22.41 1.62
CA GLY A 134 -3.82 23.17 0.49
C GLY A 134 -3.14 24.46 0.96
N VAL A 135 -2.58 25.18 0.01
CA VAL A 135 -2.02 26.52 0.22
C VAL A 135 -2.86 27.49 -0.60
N ILE A 136 -3.36 28.55 0.02
CA ILE A 136 -4.06 29.62 -0.69
C ILE A 136 -3.04 30.32 -1.58
N SER A 137 -3.19 30.21 -2.90
CA SER A 137 -2.23 30.74 -3.88
C SER A 137 -2.68 32.04 -4.52
N TYR A 138 -3.95 32.40 -4.41
CA TYR A 138 -4.51 33.64 -4.95
C TYR A 138 -5.74 34.06 -4.13
N VAL A 139 -5.97 35.36 -4.00
CA VAL A 139 -7.16 35.89 -3.32
C VAL A 139 -7.61 37.16 -4.04
N ASP A 140 -8.89 37.26 -4.37
CA ASP A 140 -9.55 38.51 -4.77
C ASP A 140 -10.76 38.81 -3.89
N ASP A 141 -11.71 39.61 -4.37
CA ASP A 141 -12.89 40.01 -3.59
C ASP A 141 -13.97 38.92 -3.50
N HIS A 142 -13.90 37.90 -4.35
CA HIS A 142 -14.97 36.91 -4.51
C HIS A 142 -14.47 35.47 -4.56
N SER A 143 -13.16 35.26 -4.61
CA SER A 143 -12.56 33.94 -4.76
C SER A 143 -11.22 33.79 -4.07
N VAL A 144 -10.92 32.55 -3.70
CA VAL A 144 -9.59 32.09 -3.34
C VAL A 144 -9.15 31.03 -4.35
N GLY A 145 -7.93 31.17 -4.86
CA GLY A 145 -7.24 30.13 -5.62
C GLY A 145 -6.42 29.27 -4.66
N ILE A 146 -6.41 27.96 -4.89
CA ILE A 146 -5.73 26.98 -4.03
C ILE A 146 -4.68 26.24 -4.85
N ALA A 147 -3.45 26.16 -4.32
CA ALA A 147 -2.39 25.26 -4.77
C ALA A 147 -2.33 24.04 -3.84
N GLU A 148 -2.37 22.84 -4.40
CA GLU A 148 -2.49 21.59 -3.62
C GLU A 148 -2.00 20.37 -4.42
N GLN A 149 -1.73 19.27 -3.73
CA GLN A 149 -1.55 17.95 -4.36
C GLN A 149 -2.61 16.98 -3.84
N ASN A 150 -2.89 15.90 -4.57
CA ASN A 150 -3.81 14.83 -4.16
C ASN A 150 -5.28 15.26 -3.96
N GLN A 151 -5.78 16.14 -4.83
CA GLN A 151 -7.21 16.51 -4.87
C GLN A 151 -7.64 16.92 -6.28
N TYR A 152 -6.86 17.79 -6.92
CA TYR A 152 -6.93 18.06 -8.35
C TYR A 152 -5.74 17.38 -9.03
N PHE A 153 -5.95 16.77 -10.20
CA PHE A 153 -4.92 15.99 -10.91
C PHE A 153 -4.60 16.53 -12.30
N GLY A 154 -5.21 17.64 -12.71
CA GLY A 154 -4.94 18.30 -13.99
C GLY A 154 -3.82 19.34 -13.89
N PRO A 155 -3.47 19.99 -15.01
CA PRO A 155 -2.56 21.14 -15.01
C PRO A 155 -3.22 22.33 -14.31
N PHE A 156 -2.46 23.00 -13.44
CA PHE A 156 -2.90 24.24 -12.81
C PHE A 156 -3.09 25.34 -13.85
N ILE A 157 -3.85 26.35 -13.47
CA ILE A 157 -4.09 27.55 -14.26
C ILE A 157 -3.42 28.75 -13.60
N SER A 158 -3.14 29.77 -14.41
CA SER A 158 -2.69 31.07 -13.91
C SER A 158 -3.91 31.99 -13.69
N PRO A 159 -4.00 32.72 -12.57
CA PRO A 159 -5.06 33.70 -12.37
C PRO A 159 -5.08 34.80 -13.44
N SER A 160 -3.91 35.27 -13.84
CA SER A 160 -3.70 36.23 -14.92
C SER A 160 -2.23 36.26 -15.34
N GLU A 161 -1.93 36.74 -16.55
CA GLU A 161 -0.54 36.96 -16.99
C GLU A 161 0.26 37.92 -16.09
N SER A 162 -0.42 38.78 -15.33
CA SER A 162 0.21 39.74 -14.42
C SER A 162 0.45 39.19 -13.00
N TYR A 163 -0.17 38.07 -12.63
CA TYR A 163 0.00 37.49 -11.31
C TYR A 163 1.17 36.50 -11.33
N LEU A 164 2.21 36.78 -10.53
CA LEU A 164 3.44 35.97 -10.47
C LEU A 164 4.01 35.64 -11.86
N ASP A 165 4.07 36.63 -12.75
CA ASP A 165 4.56 36.49 -14.12
C ASP A 165 3.87 35.38 -14.93
N GLY A 166 2.58 35.15 -14.67
CA GLY A 166 1.79 34.12 -15.34
C GLY A 166 2.01 32.71 -14.80
N GLU A 167 2.59 32.57 -13.60
CA GLU A 167 2.75 31.27 -12.93
C GLU A 167 1.40 30.55 -12.83
N ARG A 168 1.41 29.26 -13.18
CA ARG A 168 0.23 28.37 -13.06
C ARG A 168 0.12 27.87 -11.63
N CYS A 169 -0.45 28.70 -10.77
CA CYS A 169 -0.47 28.50 -9.32
C CYS A 169 -1.83 28.09 -8.74
N VAL A 170 -2.88 28.00 -9.54
CA VAL A 170 -4.23 27.65 -9.06
C VAL A 170 -4.63 26.28 -9.58
N ALA A 171 -4.79 25.32 -8.68
CA ALA A 171 -5.38 24.02 -8.98
C ALA A 171 -6.90 24.15 -9.17
N ARG A 172 -7.54 24.90 -8.27
CA ARG A 172 -8.97 25.18 -8.28
C ARG A 172 -9.30 26.46 -7.51
N TYR A 173 -10.47 27.01 -7.78
CA TYR A 173 -11.03 28.14 -7.06
C TYR A 173 -12.12 27.71 -6.09
N ALA A 174 -12.20 28.39 -4.95
CA ALA A 174 -13.35 28.38 -4.05
C ALA A 174 -13.90 29.81 -3.92
N ALA A 175 -15.19 29.95 -3.61
CA ALA A 175 -15.83 31.24 -3.42
C ALA A 175 -15.41 31.84 -2.08
N LEU A 176 -15.14 33.16 -2.08
CA LEU A 176 -14.87 33.93 -0.88
C LEU A 176 -16.05 34.86 -0.62
N LEU A 177 -16.68 34.68 0.53
CA LEU A 177 -17.84 35.47 0.96
C LEU A 177 -17.41 36.44 2.07
N HIS A 178 -17.83 37.70 1.92
CA HIS A 178 -17.70 38.73 2.95
C HIS A 178 -19.08 39.07 3.49
N ASN A 179 -19.27 38.92 4.79
CA ASN A 179 -20.44 39.44 5.47
C ASN A 179 -20.17 40.86 5.94
N GLU A 180 -20.78 41.85 5.26
CA GLU A 180 -20.59 43.28 5.60
C GLU A 180 -21.12 43.65 7.00
N GLU A 181 -22.12 42.94 7.52
CA GLU A 181 -22.72 43.25 8.84
C GLU A 181 -21.82 42.78 9.99
N THR A 182 -21.22 41.60 9.86
CA THR A 182 -20.35 41.03 10.89
C THR A 182 -18.86 41.28 10.62
N HIS A 183 -18.51 41.82 9.45
CA HIS A 183 -17.13 41.96 8.96
C HIS A 183 -16.36 40.63 9.02
N THR A 184 -17.02 39.54 8.60
CA THR A 184 -16.43 38.19 8.62
C THR A 184 -16.30 37.59 7.23
N TRP A 185 -15.35 36.67 7.10
CA TRP A 185 -15.03 35.97 5.87
C TRP A 185 -15.34 34.48 5.98
N THR A 186 -15.89 33.91 4.91
CA THR A 186 -16.16 32.48 4.77
C THR A 186 -15.71 32.03 3.37
N ILE A 187 -15.10 30.84 3.28
CA ILE A 187 -14.74 30.18 2.04
C ILE A 187 -15.76 29.07 1.78
N GLU A 188 -16.43 29.12 0.62
CA GLU A 188 -17.36 28.10 0.15
C GLU A 188 -16.78 27.37 -1.06
N ASP A 189 -16.75 26.05 -0.97
CA ASP A 189 -16.19 25.19 -2.00
C ASP A 189 -17.31 24.46 -2.75
N ALA A 190 -17.34 24.59 -4.08
CA ALA A 190 -18.29 23.87 -4.92
C ALA A 190 -17.84 22.42 -5.22
N SER A 191 -16.65 22.03 -4.76
CA SER A 191 -16.13 20.66 -4.79
C SER A 191 -17.05 19.68 -4.04
N PRO A 192 -17.03 18.37 -4.39
CA PRO A 192 -17.67 17.34 -3.58
C PRO A 192 -17.05 17.16 -2.17
N MET A 193 -15.98 17.90 -1.84
CA MET A 193 -15.40 17.93 -0.50
C MET A 193 -16.34 18.60 0.52
N PRO A 194 -16.25 18.22 1.81
CA PRO A 194 -16.86 19.00 2.88
C PRO A 194 -16.28 20.42 2.91
N LEU A 195 -17.02 21.37 3.51
CA LEU A 195 -16.50 22.73 3.74
C LEU A 195 -15.21 22.69 4.56
N CYS A 196 -14.27 23.58 4.24
CA CYS A 196 -13.02 23.67 4.98
C CYS A 196 -13.29 24.07 6.45
N ILE A 197 -12.44 23.59 7.36
CA ILE A 197 -12.49 23.97 8.78
C ILE A 197 -12.12 25.45 8.93
N GLY A 198 -11.14 25.89 8.15
CA GLY A 198 -10.52 27.20 8.27
C GLY A 198 -9.20 27.27 7.55
N TRP A 199 -8.47 28.36 7.79
CA TRP A 199 -7.12 28.55 7.32
C TRP A 199 -6.20 29.01 8.45
N LEU A 200 -4.90 28.80 8.27
CA LEU A 200 -3.86 29.16 9.21
C LEU A 200 -2.93 30.19 8.56
N SER A 201 -2.70 31.31 9.25
CA SER A 201 -1.71 32.31 8.85
C SER A 201 -0.53 32.33 9.83
N TYR A 202 0.62 32.84 9.38
CA TYR A 202 1.88 32.82 10.13
C TYR A 202 2.72 34.09 9.83
N PRO A 203 2.18 35.29 10.12
CA PRO A 203 2.77 36.56 9.71
C PRO A 203 4.15 36.82 10.34
N ASP A 204 4.43 36.21 11.49
CA ASP A 204 5.69 36.38 12.22
C ASP A 204 6.80 35.44 11.74
N ALA A 205 6.48 34.46 10.89
CA ALA A 205 7.47 33.53 10.37
C ALA A 205 8.39 34.19 9.33
N PRO A 206 9.68 33.82 9.27
CA PRO A 206 10.60 34.37 8.30
C PRO A 206 10.18 34.01 6.87
N THR A 207 10.63 34.81 5.91
CA THR A 207 10.48 34.52 4.47
C THR A 207 11.85 34.29 3.87
N ARG A 208 12.00 33.24 3.06
CA ARG A 208 13.23 32.94 2.32
C ARG A 208 13.24 33.66 0.98
N GLU A 209 14.30 34.42 0.72
CA GLU A 209 14.51 35.07 -0.59
C GLU A 209 14.89 34.06 -1.69
N GLN A 210 15.58 32.97 -1.31
CA GLN A 210 16.01 31.91 -2.23
C GLN A 210 15.47 30.56 -1.74
N ILE A 211 14.36 30.13 -2.34
CA ILE A 211 13.61 28.95 -1.87
C ILE A 211 14.41 27.64 -1.97
N TYR A 212 15.38 27.56 -2.89
CA TYR A 212 16.25 26.39 -3.10
C TYR A 212 17.67 26.56 -2.55
N ALA A 213 17.93 27.62 -1.78
CA ALA A 213 19.18 27.71 -1.05
C ALA A 213 19.29 26.52 -0.08
N PRO A 214 20.49 25.92 0.09
CA PRO A 214 20.70 24.82 1.02
C PRO A 214 20.22 25.14 2.45
N PHE A 215 19.94 24.09 3.22
CA PHE A 215 19.57 24.14 4.62
C PHE A 215 20.68 23.48 5.45
N ASP A 216 20.94 24.03 6.63
CA ASP A 216 21.72 23.41 7.70
C ASP A 216 20.79 23.08 8.88
N PRO A 217 19.93 22.05 8.74
CA PRO A 217 18.91 21.75 9.74
C PRO A 217 19.55 21.26 11.05
N LEU A 218 18.87 21.53 12.16
CA LEU A 218 19.24 20.99 13.46
C LEU A 218 19.30 19.45 13.41
N PRO A 219 20.20 18.81 14.19
CA PRO A 219 20.34 17.34 14.19
C PRO A 219 19.03 16.58 14.43
N LYS A 220 18.12 17.14 15.25
CA LYS A 220 16.80 16.55 15.53
C LYS A 220 15.83 16.59 14.33
N ILE A 221 16.05 17.50 13.38
CA ILE A 221 15.25 17.67 12.17
C ILE A 221 15.77 16.81 11.01
N VAL A 222 17.08 16.55 10.96
CA VAL A 222 17.69 15.68 9.96
C VAL A 222 16.98 14.33 9.95
N GLN A 223 16.48 13.89 8.79
CA GLN A 223 15.98 12.55 8.53
C GLN A 223 16.77 12.01 7.34
N GLU A 224 17.54 10.96 7.57
CA GLU A 224 18.38 10.37 6.52
C GLU A 224 17.58 9.36 5.69
N ARG A 225 17.85 9.30 4.38
CA ARG A 225 17.30 8.26 3.49
C ARG A 225 17.90 6.88 3.75
N SER A 226 19.10 6.84 4.32
CA SER A 226 19.80 5.65 4.77
C SER A 226 20.77 6.05 5.88
N THR A 227 20.82 5.27 6.94
CA THR A 227 21.71 5.51 8.09
C THR A 227 22.82 4.47 8.11
N ASP A 228 24.02 4.86 8.54
CA ASP A 228 25.07 3.89 8.87
C ASP A 228 24.60 2.97 10.02
N PHE A 229 25.10 1.73 10.08
CA PHE A 229 24.72 0.74 11.11
C PHE A 229 24.94 1.21 12.57
N ASP A 230 25.88 2.12 12.78
CA ASP A 230 26.22 2.73 14.07
C ASP A 230 25.53 4.07 14.30
N HIS A 231 24.54 4.42 13.50
CA HIS A 231 23.72 5.59 13.75
C HIS A 231 22.63 5.27 14.79
N PRO A 232 22.40 6.11 15.83
CA PRO A 232 21.39 5.85 16.86
C PRO A 232 19.95 5.72 16.35
N ARG A 233 19.67 6.25 15.14
CA ARG A 233 18.36 6.15 14.48
C ARG A 233 18.32 5.07 13.40
N HIS A 234 19.25 4.14 13.40
CA HIS A 234 19.25 3.06 12.43
C HIS A 234 17.95 2.22 12.56
N PRO A 235 17.28 1.85 11.46
CA PRO A 235 16.08 1.02 11.51
C PRO A 235 16.33 -0.38 12.06
N PHE A 236 15.45 -0.83 12.96
CA PHE A 236 15.50 -2.17 13.54
C PHE A 236 14.10 -2.70 13.90
N ILE A 237 14.02 -4.02 14.03
CA ILE A 237 12.86 -4.76 14.53
C ILE A 237 13.14 -5.17 15.98
N THR A 238 12.20 -4.92 16.87
CA THR A 238 12.22 -5.38 18.26
C THR A 238 11.36 -6.64 18.39
N HIS A 239 11.92 -7.70 18.96
CA HIS A 239 11.22 -8.96 19.23
C HIS A 239 10.89 -9.09 20.71
N TYR A 240 9.61 -9.31 21.01
CA TYR A 240 9.08 -9.52 22.35
C TYR A 240 8.76 -11.00 22.59
N HIS A 241 9.38 -11.60 23.61
CA HIS A 241 9.07 -12.96 24.04
C HIS A 241 8.02 -12.97 25.16
N LEU A 242 6.78 -13.35 24.83
CA LEU A 242 5.66 -13.45 25.77
C LEU A 242 5.63 -14.83 26.43
N HIS A 243 6.41 -15.03 27.51
CA HIS A 243 6.54 -16.36 28.13
C HIS A 243 5.22 -16.99 28.62
N ALA A 244 4.25 -16.18 29.07
CA ALA A 244 2.93 -16.69 29.45
C ALA A 244 2.06 -17.04 28.22
N GLY A 245 2.34 -16.39 27.08
CA GLY A 245 1.52 -16.40 25.88
C GLY A 245 0.11 -15.81 26.09
N LEU A 246 -0.58 -15.53 24.99
CA LEU A 246 -2.00 -15.17 24.99
C LEU A 246 -2.74 -16.09 24.04
N ASP A 247 -3.75 -16.78 24.54
CA ASP A 247 -4.51 -17.75 23.75
C ASP A 247 -5.53 -17.04 22.84
N ILE A 248 -5.59 -17.47 21.58
CA ILE A 248 -6.58 -17.07 20.57
C ILE A 248 -7.15 -18.33 19.88
N PRO A 249 -8.31 -18.27 19.22
CA PRO A 249 -8.91 -19.47 18.62
C PRO A 249 -8.01 -20.20 17.62
N CYS A 250 -7.15 -19.49 16.89
CA CYS A 250 -6.21 -20.08 15.93
C CYS A 250 -4.89 -20.57 16.55
N GLY A 251 -4.62 -20.29 17.83
CA GLY A 251 -3.35 -20.68 18.47
C GLY A 251 -2.99 -19.87 19.70
N ARG A 252 -1.69 -19.70 19.95
CA ARG A 252 -1.18 -18.94 21.09
C ARG A 252 -0.17 -17.91 20.62
N VAL A 253 -0.42 -16.64 20.95
CA VAL A 253 0.51 -15.54 20.71
C VAL A 253 1.60 -15.56 21.79
N SER A 254 2.77 -16.08 21.43
CA SER A 254 3.96 -16.16 22.31
C SER A 254 5.07 -15.19 21.90
N HIS A 255 4.93 -14.57 20.73
CA HIS A 255 5.87 -13.61 20.18
C HIS A 255 5.10 -12.39 19.67
N ALA A 256 5.68 -11.20 19.86
CA ALA A 256 5.21 -9.97 19.24
C ALA A 256 6.40 -9.18 18.70
N TYR A 257 6.19 -8.33 17.70
CA TYR A 257 7.28 -7.59 17.08
C TYR A 257 6.95 -6.12 16.91
N GLY A 258 7.85 -5.28 17.40
CA GLY A 258 7.85 -3.84 17.19
C GLY A 258 8.79 -3.46 16.06
N MET A 259 8.46 -2.40 15.35
CA MET A 259 9.24 -1.79 14.29
C MET A 259 9.57 -0.37 14.74
N ARG A 260 10.82 0.08 14.59
CA ARG A 260 11.24 1.45 14.96
C ARG A 260 11.94 2.17 13.80
N ASN A 261 12.05 3.49 13.91
CA ASN A 261 12.83 4.35 13.00
C ASN A 261 12.42 4.21 11.51
N GLY A 262 11.12 4.15 11.23
CA GLY A 262 10.62 4.10 9.85
C GLY A 262 10.43 2.69 9.28
N SER A 263 10.77 1.64 10.05
CA SER A 263 10.71 0.24 9.58
C SER A 263 9.31 -0.23 9.18
N ALA A 264 8.25 0.31 9.77
CA ALA A 264 6.88 -0.09 9.43
C ALA A 264 6.37 0.61 8.16
N GLU A 265 6.71 1.88 7.98
CA GLU A 265 6.47 2.65 6.77
C GLU A 265 7.06 1.95 5.55
N THR A 266 8.25 1.35 5.69
CA THR A 266 8.88 0.56 4.62
C THR A 266 8.06 -0.67 4.19
N LEU A 267 7.35 -1.35 5.12
CA LEU A 267 6.50 -2.50 4.80
C LEU A 267 5.26 -2.07 4.01
N VAL A 268 4.70 -0.89 4.34
CA VAL A 268 3.61 -0.28 3.55
C VAL A 268 4.11 0.01 2.14
N GLY A 269 5.29 0.61 2.01
CA GLY A 269 5.96 0.86 0.73
C GLY A 269 6.21 -0.41 -0.08
N ALA A 270 6.64 -1.49 0.56
CA ALA A 270 6.84 -2.79 -0.07
C ALA A 270 5.53 -3.41 -0.57
N THR A 271 4.45 -3.26 0.21
CA THR A 271 3.10 -3.69 -0.20
C THR A 271 2.63 -2.91 -1.44
N SER A 272 2.74 -1.57 -1.43
CA SER A 272 2.45 -0.70 -2.59
C SER A 272 3.29 -1.06 -3.82
N ALA A 273 4.58 -1.31 -3.63
CA ALA A 273 5.50 -1.71 -4.67
C ALA A 273 5.07 -3.03 -5.33
N MET A 274 4.66 -4.02 -4.53
CA MET A 274 4.16 -5.29 -5.06
C MET A 274 2.91 -5.11 -5.93
N ALA A 275 2.01 -4.19 -5.56
CA ALA A 275 0.85 -3.84 -6.37
C ALA A 275 1.25 -3.36 -7.77
N ARG A 276 2.20 -2.42 -7.81
CA ARG A 276 2.71 -1.85 -9.07
C ARG A 276 3.38 -2.91 -9.92
N VAL A 277 4.20 -3.78 -9.33
CA VAL A 277 4.87 -4.89 -10.05
C VAL A 277 3.85 -5.81 -10.72
N LEU A 278 2.81 -6.24 -10.00
CA LEU A 278 1.76 -7.09 -10.58
C LEU A 278 0.99 -6.37 -11.68
N ARG A 279 0.58 -5.12 -11.44
CA ARG A 279 -0.14 -4.28 -12.40
C ARG A 279 0.64 -4.14 -13.72
N PHE A 280 1.87 -3.65 -13.67
CA PHE A 280 2.68 -3.43 -14.86
C PHE A 280 2.95 -4.74 -15.63
N THR A 281 3.17 -5.85 -14.92
CA THR A 281 3.40 -7.15 -15.55
C THR A 281 2.15 -7.69 -16.24
N LEU A 282 0.97 -7.54 -15.63
CA LEU A 282 -0.29 -7.99 -16.23
C LEU A 282 -0.72 -7.07 -17.40
N GLN A 283 -0.52 -5.76 -17.29
CA GLN A 283 -0.69 -4.83 -18.40
C GLN A 283 0.23 -5.21 -19.56
N PHE A 284 1.47 -5.58 -19.26
CA PHE A 284 2.41 -6.06 -20.25
C PHE A 284 1.91 -7.34 -20.97
N PHE A 285 1.24 -8.26 -20.27
CA PHE A 285 0.65 -9.47 -20.88
C PHE A 285 -0.62 -9.22 -21.69
N PHE A 286 -1.54 -8.43 -21.16
CA PHE A 286 -2.91 -8.41 -21.66
C PHE A 286 -3.36 -7.06 -22.23
N HIS A 287 -2.74 -5.94 -21.85
CA HIS A 287 -3.20 -4.58 -22.21
C HIS A 287 -2.03 -3.64 -22.42
N ARG A 288 -1.10 -4.02 -23.32
CA ARG A 288 0.15 -3.27 -23.53
C ARG A 288 -0.09 -1.82 -23.96
N SER A 289 -1.19 -1.53 -24.65
CA SER A 289 -1.60 -0.17 -25.05
C SER A 289 -1.82 0.80 -23.88
N ARG A 290 -2.08 0.28 -22.67
CA ARG A 290 -2.25 1.08 -21.45
C ARG A 290 -0.93 1.57 -20.83
N LEU A 291 0.20 1.05 -21.32
CA LEU A 291 1.53 1.44 -20.85
C LEU A 291 2.07 2.67 -21.61
N GLY A 292 2.89 3.47 -20.95
CA GLY A 292 3.67 4.57 -21.51
C GLY A 292 4.54 4.12 -22.68
N GLN A 293 4.82 5.02 -23.62
CA GLN A 293 5.55 4.67 -24.85
C GLN A 293 6.92 4.04 -24.56
N PRO A 294 7.76 4.59 -23.66
CA PRO A 294 9.02 3.94 -23.31
C PRO A 294 8.85 2.58 -22.61
N PHE A 295 7.89 2.41 -21.68
CA PHE A 295 7.61 1.07 -21.14
C PHE A 295 7.15 0.08 -22.23
N ARG A 296 6.27 0.51 -23.14
CA ARG A 296 5.85 -0.27 -24.32
C ARG A 296 7.00 -0.59 -25.27
N SER A 297 8.10 0.15 -25.23
CA SER A 297 9.29 -0.09 -26.05
C SER A 297 10.29 -1.03 -25.39
N LEU A 298 10.13 -1.33 -24.09
CA LEU A 298 10.80 -2.47 -23.49
C LEU A 298 10.41 -3.72 -24.31
N PRO A 299 11.20 -4.78 -24.25
CA PRO A 299 11.45 -5.78 -25.30
C PRO A 299 11.63 -5.44 -26.80
N THR A 300 11.70 -4.18 -27.26
CA THR A 300 12.10 -3.87 -28.66
C THR A 300 13.31 -2.94 -28.76
N ASN A 301 13.55 -2.10 -27.75
CA ASN A 301 14.62 -1.10 -27.81
C ASN A 301 15.08 -0.51 -26.46
N PRO A 302 16.22 -0.94 -25.90
CA PRO A 302 17.04 -0.14 -25.00
C PRO A 302 18.37 0.33 -25.66
N LEU A 303 18.31 0.68 -26.95
CA LEU A 303 19.36 1.17 -27.87
C LEU A 303 20.55 0.22 -28.08
N HIS A 304 20.28 -0.96 -28.65
CA HIS A 304 21.29 -1.94 -29.09
C HIS A 304 22.29 -2.39 -28.02
N ALA A 305 21.95 -2.21 -26.74
CA ALA A 305 22.78 -2.72 -25.66
C ALA A 305 22.92 -4.25 -25.85
N PRO A 306 24.15 -4.78 -25.90
CA PRO A 306 24.33 -6.21 -25.79
C PRO A 306 23.72 -6.61 -24.45
N LEU A 307 22.67 -7.43 -24.50
CA LEU A 307 22.22 -8.13 -23.33
C LEU A 307 23.45 -8.86 -22.78
N PRO A 308 23.64 -8.95 -21.46
CA PRO A 308 24.22 -10.17 -20.96
C PRO A 308 23.30 -11.24 -21.54
N GLU A 309 23.77 -11.98 -22.56
CA GLU A 309 23.49 -13.41 -22.63
C GLU A 309 23.50 -13.82 -21.17
N GLY A 310 22.32 -14.18 -20.64
CA GLY A 310 22.11 -14.25 -19.20
C GLY A 310 23.29 -14.97 -18.56
N ALA A 311 23.59 -14.70 -17.29
CA ALA A 311 24.47 -15.58 -16.54
C ALA A 311 24.07 -17.04 -16.88
N GLU A 312 24.85 -17.65 -17.79
CA GLU A 312 24.56 -18.84 -18.59
C GLU A 312 23.39 -18.81 -19.62
N ALA A 313 23.62 -18.25 -20.82
CA ALA A 313 22.77 -18.46 -22.02
C ALA A 313 22.67 -19.94 -22.50
N GLU A 314 23.20 -20.88 -21.74
CA GLU A 314 23.20 -22.32 -22.03
C GLU A 314 21.91 -23.03 -21.59
N SER A 315 21.13 -22.45 -20.67
CA SER A 315 19.93 -23.08 -20.12
C SER A 315 18.70 -22.99 -21.04
N THR A 316 17.84 -24.04 -21.03
CA THR A 316 16.55 -24.03 -21.75
C THR A 316 15.62 -22.93 -21.26
N MET A 317 15.66 -22.61 -19.96
CA MET A 317 14.83 -21.57 -19.36
C MET A 317 15.10 -20.18 -19.95
N CYS A 318 16.38 -19.80 -20.11
CA CYS A 318 16.72 -18.52 -20.73
C CYS A 318 16.18 -18.44 -22.17
N ARG A 319 16.27 -19.54 -22.93
CA ARG A 319 15.71 -19.63 -24.28
C ARG A 319 14.18 -19.51 -24.30
N ASP A 320 13.49 -20.15 -23.37
CA ASP A 320 12.03 -20.11 -23.27
C ASP A 320 11.54 -18.71 -22.86
N LEU A 321 12.25 -18.07 -21.93
CA LEU A 321 11.98 -16.69 -21.51
C LEU A 321 12.22 -15.71 -22.65
N ASP A 322 13.35 -15.81 -23.37
CA ASP A 322 13.61 -14.98 -24.54
C ASP A 322 12.61 -15.25 -25.69
N ALA A 323 12.17 -16.49 -25.87
CA ALA A 323 11.14 -16.83 -26.84
C ALA A 323 9.78 -16.21 -26.50
N LEU A 324 9.43 -16.07 -25.22
CA LEU A 324 8.25 -15.31 -24.78
C LEU A 324 8.34 -13.84 -25.19
N PHE A 325 9.55 -13.27 -25.21
CA PHE A 325 9.77 -11.87 -25.56
C PHE A 325 9.75 -11.59 -27.07
N LYS A 326 10.10 -12.58 -27.92
CA LYS A 326 10.11 -12.44 -29.39
C LYS A 326 8.78 -11.94 -30.01
N PRO A 327 7.60 -12.46 -29.63
CA PRO A 327 6.33 -11.91 -30.11
C PRO A 327 6.19 -10.40 -29.88
N PHE A 328 6.77 -9.84 -28.81
CA PHE A 328 6.66 -8.42 -28.50
C PHE A 328 7.56 -7.51 -29.35
N GLU A 329 8.51 -8.07 -30.09
CA GLU A 329 9.44 -7.32 -30.96
C GLU A 329 8.77 -6.76 -32.23
N ALA A 330 7.62 -7.31 -32.63
CA ALA A 330 6.95 -6.93 -33.88
C ALA A 330 6.21 -5.57 -33.76
N GLU A 331 6.43 -4.68 -34.74
CA GLU A 331 5.86 -3.33 -34.81
C GLU A 331 4.31 -3.32 -34.71
N GLU A 332 3.64 -4.29 -35.33
CA GLU A 332 2.18 -4.47 -35.24
C GLU A 332 1.71 -4.69 -33.78
N MET A 333 2.51 -5.33 -32.93
CA MET A 333 2.19 -5.62 -31.52
C MET A 333 2.43 -4.40 -30.63
N VAL A 334 3.42 -3.56 -30.97
CA VAL A 334 3.73 -2.31 -30.25
C VAL A 334 2.63 -1.26 -30.48
N SER A 335 2.02 -1.30 -31.67
CA SER A 335 0.96 -0.38 -32.08
C SER A 335 -0.47 -0.87 -31.77
N ALA A 336 -0.65 -2.12 -31.33
CA ALA A 336 -1.97 -2.71 -31.08
C ALA A 336 -2.69 -1.97 -29.94
N VAL A 337 -3.83 -1.35 -30.26
CA VAL A 337 -4.56 -0.47 -29.32
C VAL A 337 -5.69 -1.20 -28.59
N ASP A 338 -6.31 -2.21 -29.23
CA ASP A 338 -7.63 -2.71 -28.82
C ASP A 338 -7.68 -4.14 -28.26
N SER A 339 -6.73 -5.02 -28.61
CA SER A 339 -6.74 -6.42 -28.14
C SER A 339 -5.34 -7.04 -28.15
N THR A 340 -5.13 -8.03 -27.28
CA THR A 340 -3.86 -8.77 -27.26
C THR A 340 -3.78 -9.69 -28.47
N PRO A 341 -2.68 -9.62 -29.23
CA PRO A 341 -2.48 -10.50 -30.37
C PRO A 341 -2.45 -11.97 -29.98
N LEU A 342 -3.13 -12.83 -30.76
CA LEU A 342 -3.25 -14.26 -30.48
C LEU A 342 -1.90 -14.96 -30.31
N VAL A 343 -0.88 -14.54 -31.06
CA VAL A 343 0.48 -15.09 -30.97
C VAL A 343 1.09 -14.89 -29.58
N LEU A 344 0.78 -13.77 -28.91
CA LEU A 344 1.26 -13.53 -27.56
C LEU A 344 0.51 -14.40 -26.54
N LEU A 345 -0.80 -14.52 -26.67
CA LEU A 345 -1.59 -15.42 -25.81
C LEU A 345 -1.12 -16.87 -25.93
N GLN A 346 -0.75 -17.31 -27.15
CA GLN A 346 -0.15 -18.62 -27.41
C GLN A 346 1.24 -18.78 -26.77
N ALA A 347 2.07 -17.73 -26.82
CA ALA A 347 3.39 -17.73 -26.18
C ALA A 347 3.26 -17.83 -24.65
N LEU A 348 2.33 -17.07 -24.05
CA LEU A 348 2.02 -17.14 -22.61
C LEU A 348 1.50 -18.54 -22.22
N ALA A 349 0.56 -19.10 -22.98
CA ALA A 349 0.02 -20.45 -22.75
C ALA A 349 1.13 -21.51 -22.75
N THR A 350 2.04 -21.42 -23.73
CA THR A 350 3.19 -22.32 -23.84
C THR A 350 4.17 -22.14 -22.67
N PHE A 351 4.51 -20.89 -22.32
CA PHE A 351 5.48 -20.60 -21.27
C PHE A 351 4.99 -21.03 -19.88
N PHE A 352 3.71 -20.83 -19.58
CA PHE A 352 3.10 -21.25 -18.30
C PHE A 352 2.64 -22.70 -18.27
N ASP A 353 2.72 -23.42 -19.41
CA ASP A 353 2.20 -24.78 -19.58
C ASP A 353 0.72 -24.90 -19.17
N ILE A 354 -0.11 -24.05 -19.77
CA ILE A 354 -1.55 -24.00 -19.52
C ILE A 354 -2.34 -23.91 -20.83
N PRO A 355 -3.62 -24.33 -20.86
CA PRO A 355 -4.45 -24.20 -22.05
C PRO A 355 -4.63 -22.75 -22.52
N LEU A 356 -4.66 -22.54 -23.84
CA LEU A 356 -4.82 -21.21 -24.44
C LEU A 356 -6.14 -20.54 -24.02
N GLU A 357 -7.21 -21.33 -23.87
CA GLU A 357 -8.51 -20.86 -23.40
C GLU A 357 -8.45 -20.23 -22.01
N TRP A 358 -7.54 -20.68 -21.13
CA TRP A 358 -7.36 -20.08 -19.82
C TRP A 358 -6.72 -18.70 -19.95
N VAL A 359 -5.70 -18.56 -20.80
CA VAL A 359 -5.03 -17.27 -21.06
C VAL A 359 -6.00 -16.27 -21.70
N GLN A 360 -6.85 -16.71 -22.63
CA GLN A 360 -7.91 -15.87 -23.22
C GLN A 360 -8.95 -15.45 -22.17
N ALA A 361 -9.29 -16.33 -21.22
CA ALA A 361 -10.16 -15.99 -20.11
C ALA A 361 -9.52 -14.97 -19.14
N MET A 362 -8.22 -15.13 -18.86
CA MET A 362 -7.43 -14.16 -18.08
C MET A 362 -7.40 -12.77 -18.74
N GLU A 363 -7.17 -12.72 -20.06
CA GLU A 363 -7.21 -11.46 -20.84
C GLU A 363 -8.59 -10.81 -20.77
N ARG A 364 -9.67 -11.59 -20.96
CA ARG A 364 -11.05 -11.10 -20.85
C ARG A 364 -11.31 -10.46 -19.49
N GLU A 365 -10.95 -11.14 -18.41
CA GLU A 365 -11.11 -10.61 -17.05
C GLU A 365 -10.33 -9.32 -16.85
N PHE A 366 -9.06 -9.30 -17.25
CA PHE A 366 -8.19 -8.14 -17.10
C PHE A 366 -8.63 -6.94 -17.96
N SER A 367 -9.22 -7.20 -19.14
CA SER A 367 -9.61 -6.15 -20.09
C SER A 367 -10.62 -5.15 -19.57
N ARG A 368 -11.46 -5.57 -18.63
CA ARG A 368 -12.51 -4.72 -18.07
C ARG A 368 -12.01 -3.85 -16.93
N GLY A 369 -10.89 -4.19 -16.28
CA GLY A 369 -10.31 -3.37 -15.23
C GLY A 369 -9.46 -4.17 -14.26
N GLU A 370 -8.76 -3.43 -13.39
CA GLU A 370 -7.88 -3.97 -12.36
C GLU A 370 -8.69 -4.22 -11.08
N ILE A 371 -9.60 -5.21 -11.09
CA ILE A 371 -10.58 -5.41 -10.01
C ILE A 371 -10.28 -6.64 -9.18
N TYR A 372 -9.63 -6.45 -8.03
CA TYR A 372 -9.13 -7.57 -7.24
C TYR A 372 -9.43 -7.39 -5.76
N LEU A 373 -9.98 -8.44 -5.14
CA LEU A 373 -10.49 -8.32 -3.77
C LEU A 373 -9.38 -8.42 -2.73
N VAL A 374 -8.62 -9.53 -2.68
CA VAL A 374 -7.58 -9.73 -1.65
C VAL A 374 -6.36 -10.48 -2.19
N ALA A 375 -5.17 -10.00 -1.83
CA ALA A 375 -3.94 -10.80 -1.83
C ALA A 375 -3.28 -10.75 -0.43
N ALA A 376 -2.95 -11.91 0.13
CA ALA A 376 -2.05 -12.02 1.27
C ALA A 376 -0.61 -12.07 0.76
N LEU A 377 0.19 -11.10 1.19
CA LEU A 377 1.60 -10.97 0.85
C LEU A 377 2.46 -11.32 2.05
N SER A 378 3.48 -12.11 1.79
CA SER A 378 4.41 -12.53 2.81
C SER A 378 5.77 -11.95 2.52
N PHE A 379 6.28 -11.17 3.46
CA PHE A 379 7.57 -10.50 3.37
C PHE A 379 8.52 -11.02 4.45
N TYR A 380 9.79 -11.09 4.11
CA TYR A 380 10.86 -11.34 5.05
C TYR A 380 11.64 -10.05 5.28
N PRO A 381 11.97 -9.71 6.52
CA PRO A 381 12.81 -8.56 6.77
C PRO A 381 14.24 -8.83 6.31
N ASN A 382 14.83 -7.86 5.63
CA ASN A 382 16.22 -7.88 5.19
C ASN A 382 17.13 -7.56 6.38
N LEU A 383 17.23 -8.48 7.34
CA LEU A 383 18.00 -8.29 8.58
C LEU A 383 19.51 -8.42 8.35
N ALA A 384 20.28 -7.66 9.13
CA ALA A 384 21.73 -7.86 9.18
C ALA A 384 22.07 -9.12 9.97
N THR A 385 22.81 -10.02 9.33
CA THR A 385 23.22 -11.31 9.91
C THR A 385 24.72 -11.41 10.15
N ASP A 386 25.51 -10.42 9.69
CA ASP A 386 26.95 -10.38 9.92
C ASP A 386 27.24 -10.13 11.41
N PRO A 387 28.01 -11.01 12.09
CA PRO A 387 28.30 -10.85 13.51
C PRO A 387 29.00 -9.53 13.87
N GLN A 388 29.77 -8.93 12.96
CA GLN A 388 30.46 -7.66 13.18
C GLN A 388 29.47 -6.50 13.14
N ASP A 389 28.58 -6.47 12.16
CA ASP A 389 27.53 -5.44 12.04
C ASP A 389 26.58 -5.50 13.25
N VAL A 390 26.15 -6.70 13.63
CA VAL A 390 25.31 -6.93 14.82
C VAL A 390 26.03 -6.52 16.10
N ALA A 391 27.33 -6.83 16.24
CA ALA A 391 28.11 -6.41 17.41
C ALA A 391 28.30 -4.89 17.46
N LYS A 392 28.53 -4.24 16.30
CA LYS A 392 28.65 -2.78 16.16
C LYS A 392 27.35 -2.10 16.62
N PHE A 393 26.22 -2.57 16.09
CA PHE A 393 24.89 -2.09 16.47
C PHE A 393 24.63 -2.23 17.98
N ARG A 394 24.85 -3.44 18.53
CA ARG A 394 24.62 -3.75 19.95
C ARG A 394 25.52 -2.99 20.92
N THR A 395 26.74 -2.66 20.52
CA THR A 395 27.68 -1.93 21.39
C THR A 395 27.21 -0.49 21.60
N LEU A 396 26.68 0.14 20.55
CA LEU A 396 26.20 1.52 20.62
C LEU A 396 24.84 1.63 21.34
N HIS A 397 23.94 0.67 21.09
CA HIS A 397 22.60 0.65 21.70
C HIS A 397 22.59 0.14 23.15
N LYS A 398 23.72 -0.36 23.66
CA LYS A 398 23.92 -0.65 25.10
C LYS A 398 24.15 0.60 25.95
N ASP A 399 24.69 1.66 25.35
CA ASP A 399 25.13 2.89 26.02
C ASP A 399 24.16 4.07 25.82
N ILE A 400 23.10 3.87 25.03
CA ILE A 400 21.94 4.77 25.06
C ILE A 400 21.27 4.49 26.40
N GLU A 401 21.39 5.41 27.37
CA GLU A 401 20.59 5.39 28.60
C GLU A 401 19.17 5.03 28.18
N SER A 402 18.72 3.83 28.57
CA SER A 402 17.29 3.60 28.57
C SER A 402 16.74 4.72 29.45
N VAL A 403 15.58 5.28 29.16
CA VAL A 403 14.98 6.21 30.13
C VAL A 403 14.69 5.36 31.38
N ASP A 404 15.62 5.40 32.34
CA ASP A 404 16.17 4.17 32.95
C ASP A 404 15.32 3.65 34.12
N SER A 405 14.95 2.38 34.00
CA SER A 405 14.88 1.33 35.03
C SER A 405 14.14 1.63 36.35
N PRO A 406 13.07 0.88 36.70
CA PRO A 406 12.55 0.88 38.07
C PRO A 406 13.63 0.34 39.02
N ALA A 407 13.87 1.08 40.10
CA ALA A 407 14.82 0.71 41.15
C ALA A 407 14.66 -0.76 41.58
N GLU A 408 15.78 -1.48 41.63
CA GLU A 408 15.87 -2.87 42.11
C GLU A 408 15.13 -3.03 43.44
N SER A 409 14.10 -3.89 43.45
CA SER A 409 13.55 -4.44 44.70
C SER A 409 13.98 -5.88 44.84
N GLY A 410 14.59 -6.17 46.00
CA GLY A 410 15.41 -7.36 46.24
C GLY A 410 14.69 -8.70 46.11
N SER A 411 15.45 -9.67 45.60
CA SER A 411 15.06 -11.09 45.50
C SER A 411 15.17 -11.79 46.86
N PRO A 412 14.32 -12.80 47.17
CA PRO A 412 14.66 -13.85 48.10
C PRO A 412 15.24 -15.06 47.38
N SER A 413 16.31 -15.58 47.96
CA SER A 413 17.06 -16.79 47.65
C SER A 413 16.22 -18.09 47.65
N SER A 414 16.52 -19.04 46.75
CA SER A 414 17.22 -20.30 47.11
C SER A 414 17.29 -21.33 45.97
N MET A 415 18.49 -21.92 45.85
CA MET A 415 18.90 -23.31 45.49
C MET A 415 18.00 -24.14 44.56
N GLY A 416 18.48 -24.85 43.53
CA GLY A 416 19.82 -25.14 43.05
C GLY A 416 19.76 -26.33 42.08
N SER A 417 20.46 -26.24 40.94
CA SER A 417 21.18 -27.34 40.25
C SER A 417 21.63 -26.87 38.85
N THR A 418 22.90 -27.08 38.54
CA THR A 418 23.53 -26.93 37.22
C THR A 418 24.37 -28.20 36.96
N PRO A 419 24.78 -28.49 35.72
CA PRO A 419 24.06 -28.40 34.45
C PRO A 419 24.21 -29.69 33.61
N ALA A 420 23.31 -29.93 32.65
CA ALA A 420 23.65 -30.69 31.45
C ALA A 420 23.96 -29.68 30.33
N VAL A 421 25.21 -29.69 29.87
CA VAL A 421 25.76 -28.72 28.91
C VAL A 421 25.26 -29.03 27.50
N CYS A 422 24.37 -28.18 26.97
CA CYS A 422 24.20 -28.00 25.53
C CYS A 422 25.16 -26.91 25.05
N LYS A 423 25.94 -27.18 23.99
CA LYS A 423 26.77 -26.20 23.30
C LYS A 423 25.94 -25.57 22.17
N GLY A 424 25.56 -24.30 22.34
CA GLY A 424 24.90 -23.40 21.38
C GLY A 424 24.45 -22.12 22.13
N PRO A 425 24.61 -20.90 21.60
CA PRO A 425 24.42 -19.70 22.41
C PRO A 425 22.93 -19.36 22.50
N PHE A 426 22.36 -19.46 23.70
CA PHE A 426 21.79 -18.34 24.47
C PHE A 426 20.78 -18.87 25.51
N VAL A 427 20.93 -18.47 26.77
CA VAL A 427 20.03 -18.83 27.88
C VAL A 427 19.50 -17.52 28.49
N PRO A 428 18.19 -17.20 28.38
CA PRO A 428 17.63 -15.96 28.93
C PRO A 428 17.45 -16.04 30.46
N THR A 429 17.64 -14.92 31.16
CA THR A 429 17.62 -14.85 32.64
C THR A 429 16.54 -13.95 33.25
N ASN A 430 15.46 -13.57 32.55
CA ASN A 430 14.33 -12.86 33.17
C ASN A 430 12.98 -13.15 32.46
N PRO A 431 11.82 -12.96 33.12
CA PRO A 431 10.52 -13.06 32.47
C PRO A 431 10.36 -11.89 31.47
N GLY A 432 10.42 -12.21 30.18
CA GLY A 432 10.27 -11.28 29.06
C GLY A 432 11.64 -10.90 28.51
N ALA A 433 12.09 -11.61 27.46
CA ALA A 433 13.27 -11.21 26.71
C ALA A 433 12.88 -10.25 25.57
N VAL A 434 13.70 -9.23 25.35
CA VAL A 434 13.61 -8.31 24.21
C VAL A 434 14.87 -8.45 23.38
N GLU A 435 14.73 -8.64 22.07
CA GLU A 435 15.86 -8.65 21.13
C GLU A 435 15.68 -7.56 20.07
N GLU A 436 16.75 -6.86 19.74
CA GLU A 436 16.78 -5.87 18.65
C GLU A 436 17.55 -6.42 17.46
N MET A 437 16.90 -6.38 16.28
CA MET A 437 17.36 -6.96 15.03
C MET A 437 17.53 -5.84 13.99
N PRO A 438 18.77 -5.40 13.69
CA PRO A 438 19.03 -4.30 12.75
C PRO A 438 18.73 -4.69 11.30
N ILE A 439 18.25 -3.71 10.52
CA ILE A 439 17.92 -3.89 9.09
C ILE A 439 19.17 -3.65 8.24
N LYS A 440 19.45 -4.53 7.29
CA LYS A 440 20.66 -4.49 6.46
C LYS A 440 20.68 -3.31 5.48
N ASN A 441 19.57 -3.06 4.79
CA ASN A 441 19.41 -1.91 3.90
C ASN A 441 18.15 -1.12 4.28
N PRO A 442 18.28 0.05 4.92
CA PRO A 442 17.14 0.74 5.50
C PRO A 442 16.22 1.43 4.46
N HIS A 443 15.06 1.87 4.94
CA HIS A 443 14.04 2.70 4.26
C HIS A 443 13.35 2.15 3.01
N ASP A 444 14.07 1.84 1.93
CA ASP A 444 13.44 1.38 0.68
C ASP A 444 13.60 -0.15 0.50
N GLU A 445 14.57 -0.78 1.16
CA GLU A 445 15.03 -2.17 0.92
C GLU A 445 14.98 -3.03 2.21
N ALA A 446 14.05 -2.69 3.10
CA ALA A 446 13.89 -3.35 4.39
C ALA A 446 13.19 -4.72 4.29
N TRP A 447 12.49 -4.99 3.18
CA TRP A 447 11.61 -6.15 3.04
C TRP A 447 11.78 -6.87 1.71
N CYS A 448 11.93 -8.19 1.76
CA CYS A 448 11.99 -9.06 0.60
C CYS A 448 10.65 -9.80 0.45
N ILE A 449 10.04 -9.79 -0.73
CA ILE A 449 8.82 -10.58 -0.96
C ILE A 449 9.15 -12.08 -1.05
N GLY A 450 8.43 -12.90 -0.28
CA GLY A 450 8.58 -14.35 -0.24
C GLY A 450 7.48 -15.09 -1.00
N ASN A 451 6.23 -14.81 -0.63
CA ASN A 451 5.07 -15.55 -1.13
C ASN A 451 3.88 -14.61 -1.38
N VAL A 452 3.11 -14.93 -2.40
CA VAL A 452 1.88 -14.21 -2.75
C VAL A 452 0.72 -15.19 -2.78
N ASN A 453 -0.38 -14.86 -2.10
CA ASN A 453 -1.53 -15.75 -2.00
C ASN A 453 -2.84 -14.98 -2.21
N PHE A 454 -3.48 -15.21 -3.36
CA PHE A 454 -4.81 -14.68 -3.67
C PHE A 454 -5.97 -15.56 -3.15
N GLY A 455 -5.63 -16.57 -2.35
CA GLY A 455 -6.58 -17.51 -1.79
C GLY A 455 -7.38 -16.95 -0.63
N ASN A 456 -7.87 -17.84 0.22
CA ASN A 456 -8.58 -17.43 1.43
C ASN A 456 -7.66 -16.58 2.31
N ALA A 457 -8.07 -15.34 2.55
CA ALA A 457 -7.32 -14.39 3.35
C ALA A 457 -7.43 -14.71 4.84
N ARG A 458 -6.89 -15.87 5.25
CA ARG A 458 -6.86 -16.37 6.64
C ARG A 458 -6.31 -15.33 7.61
N VAL A 459 -5.37 -14.53 7.15
CA VAL A 459 -4.84 -13.37 7.86
C VAL A 459 -5.93 -12.40 8.35
N LEU A 460 -7.05 -12.22 7.63
CA LEU A 460 -8.19 -11.42 8.13
C LEU A 460 -8.82 -12.01 9.39
N THR A 461 -8.92 -13.34 9.45
CA THR A 461 -9.42 -14.09 10.60
C THR A 461 -8.45 -13.96 11.77
N GLU A 462 -7.17 -14.22 11.54
CA GLU A 462 -6.13 -14.16 12.58
C GLU A 462 -6.01 -12.76 13.17
N MET A 463 -6.08 -11.75 12.31
CA MET A 463 -6.18 -10.35 12.70
C MET A 463 -7.38 -10.05 13.61
N ALA A 464 -8.59 -10.50 13.24
CA ALA A 464 -9.78 -10.29 14.07
C ALA A 464 -9.63 -10.92 15.46
N GLN A 465 -9.01 -12.09 15.54
CA GLN A 465 -8.74 -12.77 16.81
C GLN A 465 -7.68 -12.05 17.65
N ILE A 466 -6.63 -11.52 17.03
CA ILE A 466 -5.61 -10.69 17.69
C ILE A 466 -6.23 -9.43 18.28
N ALA A 467 -7.15 -8.79 17.56
CA ALA A 467 -7.85 -7.60 18.05
C ALA A 467 -8.58 -7.85 19.38
N ALA A 468 -9.10 -9.07 19.58
CA ALA A 468 -9.80 -9.46 20.81
C ALA A 468 -8.88 -9.56 22.04
N ILE A 469 -7.55 -9.67 21.85
CA ILE A 469 -6.55 -9.72 22.91
C ILE A 469 -5.64 -8.48 22.94
N ALA A 470 -6.01 -7.40 22.24
CA ALA A 470 -5.18 -6.20 22.12
C ALA A 470 -4.81 -5.60 23.49
N ASP A 471 -5.79 -5.43 24.40
CA ASP A 471 -5.55 -4.86 25.74
C ASP A 471 -4.55 -5.66 26.60
N PRO A 472 -4.72 -6.98 26.82
CA PRO A 472 -3.75 -7.76 27.60
C PRO A 472 -2.38 -7.87 26.93
N LEU A 473 -2.32 -7.89 25.59
CA LEU A 473 -1.07 -7.83 24.84
C LEU A 473 -0.36 -6.50 25.07
N ASN A 474 -1.10 -5.39 24.96
CA ASN A 474 -0.58 -4.05 25.16
C ASN A 474 -0.01 -3.87 26.56
N LEU A 475 -0.73 -4.37 27.57
CA LEU A 475 -0.26 -4.36 28.95
C LEU A 475 1.06 -5.11 29.10
N SER A 476 1.15 -6.31 28.52
CA SER A 476 2.36 -7.15 28.58
C SER A 476 3.57 -6.45 27.94
N ILE A 477 3.40 -5.89 26.74
CA ILE A 477 4.46 -5.15 26.03
C ILE A 477 4.88 -3.89 26.78
N SER A 478 3.92 -3.14 27.34
CA SER A 478 4.21 -1.92 28.10
C SER A 478 5.01 -2.15 29.39
N MET A 479 4.95 -3.36 29.96
CA MET A 479 5.76 -3.76 31.11
C MET A 479 7.21 -4.07 30.71
N MET A 480 7.42 -4.64 29.52
CA MET A 480 8.76 -4.91 28.97
C MET A 480 9.43 -3.64 28.45
N THR A 481 8.65 -2.73 27.85
CA THR A 481 9.16 -1.50 27.22
C THR A 481 8.18 -0.34 27.45
N PRO A 482 8.27 0.37 28.60
CA PRO A 482 7.34 1.45 28.94
C PRO A 482 7.27 2.59 27.90
N SER A 483 8.34 2.83 27.15
CA SER A 483 8.38 3.82 26.06
C SER A 483 7.49 3.46 24.87
N MET A 484 7.00 2.22 24.77
CA MET A 484 6.07 1.77 23.73
C MET A 484 4.60 1.77 24.15
N ARG A 485 4.29 2.28 25.35
CA ARG A 485 2.94 2.32 25.94
C ARG A 485 1.91 3.05 25.05
N SER A 486 2.33 3.90 24.12
CA SER A 486 1.47 4.79 23.32
C SER A 486 1.23 4.37 21.86
N PHE A 487 1.76 3.22 21.39
CA PHE A 487 1.98 2.99 19.95
C PHE A 487 1.32 1.73 19.35
N MET A 488 0.39 1.09 20.06
CA MET A 488 -0.22 -0.16 19.59
C MET A 488 -1.66 0.06 19.17
N TYR A 489 -1.90 0.19 17.86
CA TYR A 489 -3.23 0.23 17.29
C TYR A 489 -3.37 -0.78 16.16
N THR A 490 -4.21 -1.79 16.35
CA THR A 490 -4.66 -2.66 15.25
C THR A 490 -5.82 -1.97 14.54
N GLN A 491 -5.53 -0.95 13.72
CA GLN A 491 -6.59 -0.33 12.91
C GLN A 491 -6.86 -1.14 11.64
N TYR A 492 -7.97 -1.84 11.65
CA TYR A 492 -8.56 -2.47 10.46
C TYR A 492 -9.38 -1.43 9.72
N ARG A 493 -8.89 -0.98 8.56
CA ARG A 493 -9.78 -0.37 7.58
C ARG A 493 -9.83 -1.26 6.34
N MET A 494 -10.87 -2.07 6.30
CA MET A 494 -11.23 -2.82 5.10
C MET A 494 -11.90 -1.84 4.15
N ASP A 495 -11.19 -1.36 3.12
CA ASP A 495 -11.83 -0.58 2.04
C ASP A 495 -12.61 -1.49 1.06
N PHE A 496 -13.30 -2.46 1.64
CA PHE A 496 -14.17 -3.38 0.94
C PHE A 496 -15.29 -2.62 0.22
N GLY A 497 -15.75 -1.51 0.80
CA GLY A 497 -16.74 -0.62 0.19
C GLY A 497 -16.26 0.00 -1.12
N ALA A 498 -15.05 0.59 -1.18
CA ALA A 498 -14.54 1.12 -2.44
C ALA A 498 -14.29 0.02 -3.46
N TYR A 499 -13.78 -1.14 -3.03
CA TYR A 499 -13.65 -2.29 -3.92
C TYR A 499 -14.98 -2.66 -4.59
N LEU A 500 -16.07 -2.79 -3.84
CA LEU A 500 -17.38 -3.07 -4.42
C LEU A 500 -17.84 -1.96 -5.36
N LYS A 501 -17.63 -0.68 -5.02
CA LYS A 501 -17.96 0.44 -5.91
C LYS A 501 -17.20 0.39 -7.23
N VAL A 502 -15.92 0.00 -7.21
CA VAL A 502 -15.11 -0.19 -8.41
C VAL A 502 -15.66 -1.32 -9.26
N VAL A 503 -16.01 -2.47 -8.66
CA VAL A 503 -16.67 -3.59 -9.36
C VAL A 503 -17.94 -3.11 -10.06
N GLU A 504 -18.80 -2.40 -9.33
CA GLU A 504 -20.09 -1.89 -9.81
C GLU A 504 -19.94 -0.84 -10.91
N THR A 505 -18.91 0.01 -10.85
CA THR A 505 -18.62 1.01 -11.88
C THR A 505 -18.18 0.35 -13.19
N VAL A 506 -17.39 -0.71 -13.11
CA VAL A 506 -16.87 -1.40 -14.30
C VAL A 506 -17.89 -2.37 -14.89
N TYR A 507 -18.53 -3.19 -14.05
CA TYR A 507 -19.39 -4.27 -14.50
C TYR A 507 -20.88 -3.91 -14.49
N GLY A 508 -21.26 -2.81 -13.84
CA GLY A 508 -22.65 -2.45 -13.53
C GLY A 508 -23.20 -3.20 -12.30
N PRO A 509 -24.46 -2.91 -11.88
CA PRO A 509 -25.18 -3.58 -10.80
C PRO A 509 -24.90 -5.08 -10.71
N ARG A 510 -24.40 -5.58 -9.57
CA ARG A 510 -24.33 -7.02 -9.27
C ARG A 510 -25.49 -7.44 -8.38
N THR A 511 -25.89 -8.70 -8.50
CA THR A 511 -27.02 -9.27 -7.75
C THR A 511 -26.71 -9.38 -6.26
N ALA A 512 -25.53 -9.92 -5.93
CA ALA A 512 -25.01 -10.02 -4.56
C ALA A 512 -23.55 -10.47 -4.57
N PHE A 513 -22.81 -10.12 -3.52
CA PHE A 513 -21.52 -10.74 -3.21
C PHE A 513 -21.77 -12.19 -2.77
N THR A 514 -21.50 -13.16 -3.65
CA THR A 514 -21.84 -14.57 -3.42
C THR A 514 -20.61 -15.36 -2.97
N ILE A 515 -20.61 -15.82 -1.73
CA ILE A 515 -19.59 -16.70 -1.17
C ILE A 515 -19.96 -18.14 -1.50
N VAL A 516 -19.09 -18.83 -2.24
CA VAL A 516 -19.33 -20.20 -2.70
C VAL A 516 -18.49 -21.17 -1.89
N MET A 517 -19.17 -22.07 -1.19
CA MET A 517 -18.58 -23.20 -0.45
C MET A 517 -18.55 -24.44 -1.35
N SER A 518 -17.57 -25.32 -1.17
CA SER A 518 -17.51 -26.61 -1.87
C SER A 518 -17.51 -27.76 -0.87
N ASP A 519 -18.27 -28.81 -1.16
CA ASP A 519 -18.29 -30.04 -0.35
C ASP A 519 -16.92 -30.75 -0.33
N SER A 520 -16.08 -30.50 -1.36
CA SER A 520 -14.71 -31.03 -1.43
C SER A 520 -13.72 -30.31 -0.51
N GLN A 521 -14.13 -29.20 0.11
CA GLN A 521 -13.33 -28.40 1.03
C GLN A 521 -13.98 -28.38 2.42
N PRO A 522 -13.38 -29.06 3.42
CA PRO A 522 -13.92 -29.06 4.77
C PRO A 522 -14.01 -27.63 5.33
N MET A 523 -15.17 -27.24 5.84
CA MET A 523 -15.34 -25.98 6.58
C MET A 523 -14.71 -26.10 7.97
N ASP A 524 -13.49 -25.61 8.13
CA ASP A 524 -12.85 -25.48 9.44
C ASP A 524 -13.37 -24.27 10.22
N GLY A 525 -12.80 -24.01 11.40
CA GLY A 525 -13.20 -22.85 12.22
C GLY A 525 -12.83 -21.51 11.58
N LEU A 526 -11.69 -21.44 10.90
CA LEU A 526 -11.14 -20.21 10.32
C LEU A 526 -11.91 -19.77 9.08
N LEU A 527 -12.33 -20.72 8.23
CA LEU A 527 -13.17 -20.46 7.07
C LEU A 527 -14.56 -19.98 7.50
N ARG A 528 -15.14 -20.54 8.58
CA ARG A 528 -16.42 -20.05 9.11
C ARG A 528 -16.32 -18.62 9.62
N GLU A 529 -15.23 -18.29 10.29
CA GLU A 529 -14.97 -16.94 10.76
C GLU A 529 -14.74 -15.98 9.60
N LEU A 530 -13.98 -16.39 8.57
CA LEU A 530 -13.80 -15.61 7.34
C LEU A 530 -15.14 -15.30 6.65
N VAL A 531 -16.01 -16.30 6.53
CA VAL A 531 -17.38 -16.12 5.99
C VAL A 531 -18.14 -15.09 6.83
N THR A 532 -18.06 -15.21 8.16
CA THR A 532 -18.73 -14.28 9.09
C THR A 532 -18.19 -12.85 8.95
N ILE A 533 -16.88 -12.66 8.81
CA ILE A 533 -16.24 -11.37 8.59
C ILE A 533 -16.72 -10.75 7.27
N MET A 534 -16.69 -11.51 6.17
CA MET A 534 -17.12 -11.02 4.86
C MET A 534 -18.61 -10.64 4.84
N GLN A 535 -19.46 -11.44 5.48
CA GLN A 535 -20.87 -11.11 5.66
C GLN A 535 -21.06 -9.82 6.46
N GLY A 536 -20.37 -9.69 7.59
CA GLY A 536 -20.42 -8.49 8.42
C GLY A 536 -19.94 -7.24 7.68
N LEU A 537 -18.92 -7.36 6.83
CA LEU A 537 -18.45 -6.26 5.98
C LEU A 537 -19.52 -5.85 4.97
N CYS A 538 -20.14 -6.79 4.26
CA CYS A 538 -21.26 -6.53 3.34
C CYS A 538 -22.45 -5.87 4.06
N GLU A 539 -22.84 -6.38 5.23
CA GLU A 539 -23.97 -5.87 6.02
C GLU A 539 -23.73 -4.42 6.47
N ARG A 540 -22.51 -4.08 6.92
CA ARG A 540 -22.14 -2.72 7.35
C ARG A 540 -22.31 -1.68 6.23
N ILE A 541 -21.97 -2.05 5.01
CA ILE A 541 -22.09 -1.18 3.83
C ILE A 541 -23.41 -1.40 3.06
N LYS A 542 -24.35 -2.18 3.63
CA LYS A 542 -25.66 -2.49 3.06
C LYS A 542 -25.58 -3.08 1.64
N TYR A 543 -24.56 -3.89 1.37
CA TYR A 543 -24.41 -4.61 0.11
C TYR A 543 -24.99 -6.02 0.23
N PRO A 544 -25.77 -6.52 -0.76
CA PRO A 544 -26.34 -7.86 -0.68
C PRO A 544 -25.23 -8.94 -0.63
N VAL A 545 -25.34 -9.89 0.30
CA VAL A 545 -24.42 -11.01 0.45
C VAL A 545 -25.18 -12.34 0.49
N ARG A 546 -24.60 -13.38 -0.11
CA ARG A 546 -25.16 -14.74 -0.17
C ARG A 546 -24.07 -15.75 0.12
N VAL A 547 -24.44 -16.85 0.78
CA VAL A 547 -23.58 -18.02 0.98
C VAL A 547 -24.30 -19.21 0.36
N VAL A 548 -23.64 -19.88 -0.57
CA VAL A 548 -24.22 -21.00 -1.32
C VAL A 548 -23.28 -22.19 -1.36
N ASN A 549 -23.83 -23.39 -1.54
CA ASN A 549 -23.05 -24.57 -1.89
C ASN A 549 -22.88 -24.64 -3.40
N GLU A 550 -21.67 -24.97 -3.84
CA GLU A 550 -21.34 -25.20 -5.24
C GLU A 550 -22.20 -26.27 -5.91
N ALA A 551 -22.66 -27.28 -5.18
CA ALA A 551 -23.55 -28.33 -5.70
C ALA A 551 -24.90 -27.78 -6.21
N ASP A 552 -25.30 -26.61 -5.74
CA ASP A 552 -26.53 -25.91 -6.15
C ASP A 552 -26.30 -24.93 -7.32
N LEU A 553 -25.09 -24.91 -7.91
CA LEU A 553 -24.74 -24.04 -9.03
C LEU A 553 -24.77 -24.78 -10.38
N SER A 554 -25.34 -24.14 -11.39
CA SER A 554 -25.25 -24.58 -12.78
C SER A 554 -24.82 -23.43 -13.69
N PHE A 555 -24.13 -23.76 -14.79
CA PHE A 555 -23.71 -22.79 -15.80
C PHE A 555 -24.36 -23.11 -17.14
N GLU A 556 -25.30 -22.27 -17.57
CA GLU A 556 -26.10 -22.48 -18.78
C GLU A 556 -26.27 -21.16 -19.53
N ASN A 557 -26.15 -21.20 -20.87
CA ASN A 557 -26.30 -20.03 -21.74
C ASN A 557 -25.44 -18.82 -21.33
N GLY A 558 -24.20 -19.08 -20.90
CA GLY A 558 -23.24 -18.02 -20.50
C GLY A 558 -23.48 -17.42 -19.11
N LYS A 559 -24.43 -17.97 -18.34
CA LYS A 559 -24.84 -17.45 -17.02
C LYS A 559 -24.66 -18.51 -15.94
N LEU A 560 -24.09 -18.10 -14.82
CA LEU A 560 -24.04 -18.91 -13.61
C LEU A 560 -25.35 -18.71 -12.83
N ARG A 561 -25.99 -19.79 -12.44
CA ARG A 561 -27.27 -19.77 -11.73
C ARG A 561 -27.18 -20.59 -10.47
N PHE A 562 -27.76 -20.06 -9.40
CA PHE A 562 -28.06 -20.82 -8.21
C PHE A 562 -29.48 -21.39 -8.31
N SER A 563 -29.66 -22.67 -7.98
CA SER A 563 -30.96 -23.31 -7.83
C SER A 563 -30.93 -24.20 -6.59
N PRO A 564 -31.73 -23.93 -5.55
CA PRO A 564 -31.66 -24.67 -4.30
C PRO A 564 -32.07 -26.14 -4.52
N SER A 565 -31.26 -27.08 -4.05
CA SER A 565 -31.62 -28.50 -4.00
C SER A 565 -32.52 -28.83 -2.80
N ASP A 566 -33.42 -29.82 -2.94
CA ASP A 566 -34.27 -30.32 -1.84
C ASP A 566 -33.46 -30.96 -0.68
N MET A 567 -32.13 -31.09 -0.82
CA MET A 567 -31.19 -31.76 0.08
C MET A 567 -30.25 -30.79 0.82
N SER A 568 -30.42 -29.47 0.70
CA SER A 568 -29.62 -28.50 1.46
C SER A 568 -29.75 -28.76 2.98
N PRO A 569 -28.65 -28.70 3.76
CA PRO A 569 -28.71 -29.06 5.17
C PRO A 569 -29.67 -28.14 5.93
N PRO A 570 -30.40 -28.67 6.95
CA PRO A 570 -31.25 -27.85 7.79
C PRO A 570 -30.42 -26.77 8.50
N PRO A 571 -31.02 -25.59 8.78
CA PRO A 571 -30.31 -24.43 9.33
C PRO A 571 -29.75 -24.78 10.71
N SER A 572 -28.46 -25.11 10.74
CA SER A 572 -27.72 -25.40 11.96
C SER A 572 -26.32 -24.79 11.87
N SER A 573 -26.26 -23.48 11.58
CA SER A 573 -25.09 -22.64 11.86
C SER A 573 -25.45 -21.16 11.72
N PRO A 574 -24.80 -20.22 12.44
CA PRO A 574 -25.22 -18.79 12.52
C PRO A 574 -25.08 -17.96 11.23
N ALA A 575 -24.72 -18.57 10.09
CA ALA A 575 -24.18 -17.89 8.91
C ALA A 575 -25.20 -17.58 7.79
N THR A 576 -26.49 -17.55 8.06
CA THR A 576 -27.51 -17.24 7.03
C THR A 576 -28.40 -16.08 7.47
N SER A 577 -28.15 -14.87 6.97
CA SER A 577 -29.09 -13.75 7.10
C SER A 577 -29.82 -13.45 5.76
N SER A 578 -31.15 -13.59 5.83
CA SER A 578 -32.25 -13.05 4.99
C SER A 578 -32.43 -13.44 3.49
N THR A 579 -33.54 -14.17 3.26
CA THR A 579 -34.16 -14.85 2.09
C THR A 579 -34.67 -13.94 0.93
N PRO A 580 -35.20 -14.42 -0.24
CA PRO A 580 -36.02 -15.63 -0.51
C PRO A 580 -35.40 -16.76 -1.36
N LEU A 581 -35.98 -17.96 -1.15
CA LEU A 581 -35.69 -19.32 -1.66
C LEU A 581 -35.94 -19.55 -3.18
N GLY A 582 -35.61 -18.58 -4.04
CA GLY A 582 -35.77 -18.72 -5.49
C GLY A 582 -34.44 -18.91 -6.23
N PRO A 583 -34.45 -19.52 -7.44
CA PRO A 583 -33.27 -19.51 -8.29
C PRO A 583 -32.92 -18.07 -8.71
N TYR A 584 -31.62 -17.75 -8.78
CA TYR A 584 -31.13 -16.43 -9.17
C TYR A 584 -29.82 -16.53 -9.97
N GLU A 585 -29.48 -15.45 -10.67
CA GLU A 585 -28.22 -15.34 -11.42
C GLU A 585 -27.09 -14.94 -10.47
N VAL A 586 -25.99 -15.70 -10.50
CA VAL A 586 -24.78 -15.42 -9.72
C VAL A 586 -23.80 -14.70 -10.63
N ASP A 587 -23.57 -13.41 -10.38
CA ASP A 587 -22.74 -12.54 -11.22
C ASP A 587 -21.51 -11.96 -10.49
N PHE A 588 -21.36 -12.27 -9.20
CA PHE A 588 -20.20 -11.90 -8.40
C PHE A 588 -19.87 -12.96 -7.33
N VAL A 589 -18.69 -13.59 -7.47
CA VAL A 589 -18.30 -14.81 -6.75
C VAL A 589 -17.03 -14.61 -5.92
N TYR A 590 -17.08 -15.01 -4.65
CA TYR A 590 -15.92 -15.35 -3.83
C TYR A 590 -15.91 -16.85 -3.55
N ALA A 591 -15.14 -17.60 -4.33
CA ALA A 591 -14.98 -19.04 -4.11
C ALA A 591 -14.01 -19.28 -2.95
N LEU A 592 -14.46 -20.04 -1.94
CA LEU A 592 -13.57 -20.50 -0.86
C LEU A 592 -12.55 -21.54 -1.34
N CYS A 593 -12.81 -22.16 -2.49
CA CYS A 593 -11.90 -23.09 -3.14
C CYS A 593 -10.84 -22.35 -3.95
N GLU A 594 -9.61 -22.88 -3.97
CA GLU A 594 -8.48 -22.30 -4.68
C GLU A 594 -8.43 -22.72 -6.15
N TRP A 595 -7.87 -21.87 -7.01
CA TRP A 595 -7.82 -22.08 -8.46
C TRP A 595 -7.27 -23.44 -8.90
N PRO A 596 -6.17 -23.99 -8.33
CA PRO A 596 -5.70 -25.33 -8.70
C PRO A 596 -6.81 -26.39 -8.60
N ARG A 597 -7.64 -26.36 -7.54
CA ARG A 597 -8.74 -27.32 -7.38
C ARG A 597 -9.88 -27.11 -8.37
N ILE A 598 -10.22 -25.85 -8.65
CA ILE A 598 -11.26 -25.51 -9.64
C ILE A 598 -10.82 -25.93 -11.06
N LEU A 599 -9.52 -25.83 -11.36
CA LEU A 599 -8.96 -26.09 -12.70
C LEU A 599 -8.56 -27.56 -12.92
N GLU A 600 -8.13 -28.30 -11.89
CA GLU A 600 -7.65 -29.69 -12.00
C GLU A 600 -8.77 -30.73 -12.21
N ASN A 601 -10.04 -30.41 -11.94
CA ASN A 601 -11.12 -31.40 -11.88
C ASN A 601 -12.17 -31.24 -13.01
N ASN A 602 -11.69 -31.36 -14.25
CA ASN A 602 -12.41 -31.19 -15.52
C ASN A 602 -13.66 -32.10 -15.69
N GLY A 603 -14.76 -31.77 -15.02
CA GLY A 603 -16.10 -32.29 -15.31
C GLY A 603 -16.79 -33.13 -14.22
N ALA A 604 -16.24 -33.23 -13.01
CA ALA A 604 -16.91 -33.92 -11.88
C ALA A 604 -17.27 -32.97 -10.73
N ASN A 605 -16.27 -32.30 -10.15
CA ASN A 605 -16.45 -31.26 -9.13
C ASN A 605 -16.08 -29.90 -9.73
N HIS A 606 -16.67 -28.82 -9.22
CA HIS A 606 -16.40 -27.45 -9.70
C HIS A 606 -16.82 -27.10 -11.14
N THR A 607 -17.56 -27.98 -11.83
CA THR A 607 -17.93 -27.83 -13.25
C THR A 607 -18.58 -26.48 -13.57
N ALA A 608 -19.50 -26.00 -12.73
CA ALA A 608 -20.19 -24.73 -12.95
C ALA A 608 -19.23 -23.53 -12.81
N LEU A 609 -18.39 -23.53 -11.77
CA LEU A 609 -17.38 -22.47 -11.56
C LEU A 609 -16.31 -22.48 -12.66
N TYR A 610 -15.80 -23.65 -13.02
CA TYR A 610 -14.85 -23.81 -14.13
C TYR A 610 -15.42 -23.25 -15.43
N SER A 611 -16.63 -23.67 -15.78
CA SER A 611 -17.30 -23.24 -17.01
C SER A 611 -17.55 -21.73 -17.03
N ALA A 612 -17.95 -21.15 -15.89
CA ALA A 612 -18.13 -19.72 -15.74
C ALA A 612 -16.80 -18.93 -15.87
N ALA A 613 -15.69 -19.48 -15.36
CA ALA A 613 -14.38 -18.85 -15.40
C ALA A 613 -13.78 -18.83 -16.82
N ILE A 614 -13.86 -19.93 -17.57
CA ILE A 614 -13.22 -20.01 -18.90
C ILE A 614 -14.10 -19.50 -20.05
N ASN A 615 -15.42 -19.39 -19.87
CA ASN A 615 -16.32 -19.02 -20.95
C ASN A 615 -16.14 -17.55 -21.41
N PRO A 616 -15.88 -17.28 -22.70
CA PRO A 616 -15.56 -15.94 -23.22
C PRO A 616 -16.71 -14.93 -23.11
N THR A 617 -17.95 -15.40 -22.96
CA THR A 617 -19.15 -14.56 -22.85
C THR A 617 -19.65 -14.40 -21.41
N SER A 618 -18.98 -15.05 -20.45
CA SER A 618 -19.34 -14.97 -19.04
C SER A 618 -19.24 -13.53 -18.52
N ASN A 619 -20.26 -13.09 -17.79
CA ASN A 619 -20.26 -11.82 -17.06
C ASN A 619 -20.03 -11.99 -15.56
N VAL A 620 -19.64 -13.19 -15.12
CA VAL A 620 -19.37 -13.49 -13.72
C VAL A 620 -18.04 -12.82 -13.32
N VAL A 621 -18.09 -12.01 -12.26
CA VAL A 621 -16.89 -11.44 -11.66
C VAL A 621 -16.40 -12.39 -10.58
N PHE A 622 -15.18 -12.90 -10.70
CA PHE A 622 -14.52 -13.62 -9.62
C PHE A 622 -13.71 -12.63 -8.78
N ALA A 623 -14.02 -12.54 -7.49
CA ALA A 623 -13.28 -11.71 -6.54
C ALA A 623 -11.80 -12.12 -6.43
N LYS A 624 -11.53 -13.43 -6.64
CA LYS A 624 -10.20 -13.99 -6.91
C LYS A 624 -10.10 -14.21 -8.43
N PRO A 625 -9.48 -13.31 -9.21
CA PRO A 625 -9.48 -13.42 -10.68
C PRO A 625 -8.67 -14.64 -11.15
N LEU A 626 -8.97 -15.18 -12.32
CA LEU A 626 -8.31 -16.37 -12.88
C LEU A 626 -6.81 -16.14 -13.10
N TRP A 627 -6.39 -14.94 -13.52
CA TRP A 627 -4.97 -14.66 -13.74
C TRP A 627 -4.14 -14.77 -12.45
N SER A 628 -4.75 -14.67 -11.26
CA SER A 628 -4.04 -14.84 -9.98
C SER A 628 -3.42 -16.23 -9.85
N TYR A 629 -3.93 -17.22 -10.60
CA TYR A 629 -3.33 -18.54 -10.72
C TYR A 629 -1.89 -18.52 -11.25
N LEU A 630 -1.52 -17.51 -12.03
CA LEU A 630 -0.17 -17.37 -12.57
C LEU A 630 0.85 -16.94 -11.51
N CYS A 631 0.45 -16.09 -10.57
CA CYS A 631 1.36 -15.42 -9.64
C CYS A 631 1.17 -15.81 -8.16
N SER A 632 0.18 -16.66 -7.85
CA SER A 632 -0.01 -17.22 -6.50
C SER A 632 0.98 -18.33 -6.20
N GLY A 633 1.74 -18.16 -5.12
CA GLY A 633 2.75 -19.08 -4.61
C GLY A 633 4.06 -18.37 -4.29
N LEU A 634 5.13 -19.16 -4.21
CA LEU A 634 6.48 -18.65 -3.96
C LEU A 634 6.95 -17.75 -5.10
N VAL A 635 7.62 -16.67 -4.73
CA VAL A 635 8.24 -15.73 -5.68
C VAL A 635 9.59 -16.25 -6.19
N ASN A 636 10.25 -17.12 -5.42
CA ASN A 636 11.56 -17.67 -5.72
C ASN A 636 11.70 -19.15 -5.28
N VAL A 637 12.69 -19.86 -5.82
CA VAL A 637 12.91 -21.30 -5.61
C VAL A 637 13.55 -21.61 -4.24
N ASN A 638 14.27 -20.66 -3.65
CA ASN A 638 15.06 -20.88 -2.42
C ASN A 638 14.23 -21.11 -1.14
N ASP A 639 12.91 -20.96 -1.20
CA ASP A 639 12.12 -20.79 0.04
C ASP A 639 11.74 -22.08 0.77
N VAL A 640 11.98 -23.29 0.23
CA VAL A 640 11.71 -24.54 1.01
C VAL A 640 12.57 -25.75 0.60
N LYS A 641 12.97 -25.90 -0.67
CA LYS A 641 13.45 -27.21 -1.17
C LYS A 641 14.97 -27.43 -1.23
N GLU A 642 15.79 -26.41 -1.04
CA GLU A 642 17.27 -26.56 -0.99
C GLU A 642 17.83 -26.73 0.44
N LEU A 643 16.98 -26.87 1.46
CA LEU A 643 17.41 -27.35 2.78
C LEU A 643 17.81 -28.84 2.76
N ASP A 644 17.37 -29.59 1.74
CA ASP A 644 17.72 -30.99 1.50
C ASP A 644 18.67 -31.16 0.29
N GLY A 645 19.75 -30.37 0.21
CA GLY A 645 21.01 -30.73 -0.46
C GLY A 645 21.03 -31.12 -1.95
N GLU A 646 19.90 -31.10 -2.68
CA GLU A 646 19.82 -31.42 -4.10
C GLU A 646 19.51 -30.15 -4.91
N PRO A 647 20.30 -29.83 -5.96
CA PRO A 647 20.03 -28.66 -6.80
C PRO A 647 18.66 -28.79 -7.47
N ALA A 648 17.87 -27.72 -7.42
CA ALA A 648 16.52 -27.72 -7.98
C ALA A 648 16.53 -28.02 -9.49
N ASP A 649 15.84 -29.09 -9.90
CA ASP A 649 15.61 -29.41 -11.31
C ASP A 649 14.86 -28.24 -11.99
N PRO A 650 15.42 -27.62 -13.05
CA PRO A 650 14.80 -26.51 -13.78
C PRO A 650 13.41 -26.84 -14.34
N THR A 651 13.10 -28.12 -14.55
CA THR A 651 11.80 -28.60 -15.05
C THR A 651 10.69 -28.62 -13.99
N VAL A 652 11.02 -28.35 -12.72
CA VAL A 652 10.12 -28.45 -11.55
C VAL A 652 9.65 -27.08 -11.02
N ARG A 653 10.01 -25.97 -11.67
CA ARG A 653 9.60 -24.61 -11.24
C ARG A 653 8.08 -24.41 -11.32
N SER A 654 7.50 -23.87 -10.25
CA SER A 654 6.07 -23.51 -10.19
C SER A 654 5.73 -22.36 -11.15
N ARG A 655 4.45 -22.24 -11.52
CA ARG A 655 3.94 -21.13 -12.34
C ARG A 655 4.24 -19.75 -11.73
N SER A 656 4.10 -19.62 -10.41
CA SER A 656 4.41 -18.38 -9.69
C SER A 656 5.86 -17.95 -9.89
N VAL A 657 6.82 -18.87 -9.74
CA VAL A 657 8.24 -18.59 -9.99
C VAL A 657 8.45 -18.12 -11.44
N ARG A 658 7.85 -18.81 -12.42
CA ARG A 658 7.91 -18.41 -13.83
C ARG A 658 7.36 -17.00 -14.07
N PHE A 659 6.28 -16.62 -13.39
CA PHE A 659 5.72 -15.26 -13.48
C PHE A 659 6.73 -14.22 -13.00
N TYR A 660 7.39 -14.45 -11.86
CA TYR A 660 8.36 -13.50 -11.32
C TYR A 660 9.72 -13.55 -12.05
N ASP A 661 10.06 -14.63 -12.74
CA ASP A 661 11.19 -14.66 -13.67
C ASP A 661 10.98 -13.69 -14.84
N ILE A 662 9.73 -13.53 -15.32
CA ILE A 662 9.39 -12.48 -16.29
C ILE A 662 9.59 -11.09 -15.70
N VAL A 663 9.16 -10.86 -14.45
CA VAL A 663 9.36 -9.57 -13.75
C VAL A 663 10.84 -9.20 -13.68
N ARG A 664 11.69 -10.15 -13.25
CA ARG A 664 13.15 -9.98 -13.21
C ARG A 664 13.71 -9.64 -14.58
N ARG A 665 13.24 -10.31 -15.63
CA ARG A 665 13.68 -10.05 -17.00
C ARG A 665 13.26 -8.67 -17.50
N LEU A 666 12.04 -8.23 -17.19
CA LEU A 666 11.57 -6.86 -17.47
C LEU A 666 12.41 -5.81 -16.73
N TYR A 667 12.75 -6.05 -15.46
CA TYR A 667 13.64 -5.18 -14.70
C TYR A 667 15.03 -5.06 -15.32
N LEU A 668 15.59 -6.17 -15.80
CA LEU A 668 16.86 -6.18 -16.54
C LEU A 668 16.73 -5.42 -17.87
N PHE A 669 15.65 -5.60 -18.62
CA PHE A 669 15.43 -4.87 -19.88
C PHE A 669 15.26 -3.37 -19.69
N ALA A 670 14.69 -2.96 -18.56
CA ALA A 670 14.67 -1.56 -18.21
C ALA A 670 16.10 -1.01 -18.06
N SER A 671 17.10 -1.83 -17.70
CA SER A 671 18.47 -1.37 -17.41
C SER A 671 19.36 -1.27 -18.67
N PRO A 672 19.94 -0.09 -18.99
CA PRO A 672 21.21 0.32 -18.38
C PRO A 672 21.30 1.80 -17.90
N LYS A 673 22.45 2.14 -17.28
CA LYS A 673 22.90 3.44 -16.71
C LYS A 673 22.68 4.65 -17.63
N GLN A 674 21.49 5.22 -17.67
CA GLN A 674 21.24 6.55 -18.23
C GLN A 674 20.94 7.54 -17.09
N PRO A 675 21.09 8.87 -17.28
CA PRO A 675 20.66 9.84 -16.29
C PRO A 675 19.19 9.58 -15.93
N TYR A 676 18.82 9.74 -14.66
CA TYR A 676 17.44 9.56 -14.20
C TYR A 676 16.41 10.38 -15.02
N GLU A 677 16.90 11.42 -15.70
CA GLU A 677 16.19 12.35 -16.58
C GLU A 677 15.69 11.73 -17.91
N SER A 678 16.21 10.56 -18.32
CA SER A 678 15.85 9.92 -19.60
C SER A 678 14.86 8.75 -19.47
N TRP A 679 14.49 8.39 -18.24
CA TRP A 679 13.50 7.37 -17.97
C TRP A 679 12.13 8.03 -17.96
N ASP A 680 11.17 7.47 -18.70
CA ASP A 680 9.80 7.82 -18.39
C ASP A 680 9.43 7.29 -17.01
N GLN A 681 8.43 7.94 -16.46
CA GLN A 681 7.99 7.75 -15.10
C GLN A 681 7.56 6.30 -14.82
N GLU A 682 6.85 5.64 -15.73
CA GLU A 682 6.36 4.28 -15.51
C GLU A 682 7.48 3.25 -15.41
N VAL A 683 8.49 3.35 -16.28
CA VAL A 683 9.65 2.45 -16.23
C VAL A 683 10.43 2.70 -14.93
N SER A 684 10.55 3.96 -14.50
CA SER A 684 11.16 4.33 -13.22
C SER A 684 10.40 3.76 -12.02
N GLU A 685 9.06 3.91 -11.99
CA GLU A 685 8.19 3.39 -10.94
C GLU A 685 8.26 1.86 -10.82
N PHE A 686 8.21 1.15 -11.94
CA PHE A 686 8.32 -0.31 -11.95
C PHE A 686 9.67 -0.76 -11.40
N LYS A 687 10.75 -0.10 -11.83
CA LYS A 687 12.10 -0.37 -11.35
C LYS A 687 12.25 -0.14 -9.86
N ASP A 688 11.78 1.01 -9.40
CA ASP A 688 11.82 1.38 -7.99
C ASP A 688 11.04 0.37 -7.16
N SER A 689 9.86 -0.04 -7.64
CA SER A 689 9.03 -1.05 -6.99
C SER A 689 9.72 -2.42 -6.94
N CYS A 690 10.41 -2.83 -8.00
CA CYS A 690 11.17 -4.09 -7.99
C CYS A 690 12.27 -4.08 -6.91
N ARG A 691 13.05 -3.00 -6.83
CA ARG A 691 14.10 -2.83 -5.81
C ARG A 691 13.53 -2.88 -4.40
N ARG A 692 12.41 -2.18 -4.16
CA ARG A 692 11.77 -2.10 -2.85
C ARG A 692 11.37 -3.43 -2.23
N ILE A 693 11.05 -4.41 -3.08
CA ILE A 693 10.65 -5.76 -2.66
C ILE A 693 11.74 -6.81 -2.87
N HIS A 694 12.97 -6.39 -3.24
CA HIS A 694 14.11 -7.24 -3.56
C HIS A 694 13.81 -8.33 -4.60
N ILE A 695 12.98 -8.02 -5.60
CA ILE A 695 12.69 -9.02 -6.64
C ILE A 695 13.82 -9.11 -7.67
N ASP A 696 14.64 -8.05 -7.80
CA ASP A 696 15.71 -7.91 -8.78
C ASP A 696 17.04 -8.58 -8.39
N ASP A 697 17.26 -8.84 -7.11
CA ASP A 697 18.46 -9.52 -6.62
C ASP A 697 18.33 -11.05 -6.79
N PRO A 698 19.35 -11.77 -7.30
CA PRO A 698 19.40 -13.23 -7.21
C PRO A 698 19.29 -13.69 -5.76
N SER A 699 18.10 -14.16 -5.40
CA SER A 699 17.80 -15.05 -4.29
C SER A 699 18.72 -14.84 -3.07
N VAL A 700 18.50 -13.75 -2.33
CA VAL A 700 19.13 -13.59 -1.02
C VAL A 700 18.84 -14.88 -0.23
N PRO A 701 19.85 -15.55 0.35
CA PRO A 701 19.61 -16.63 1.28
C PRO A 701 18.79 -16.04 2.41
N LEU A 702 17.49 -16.34 2.42
CA LEU A 702 16.57 -15.97 3.48
C LEU A 702 16.89 -16.83 4.69
N ASN A 703 18.04 -16.55 5.29
CA ASN A 703 18.41 -17.01 6.61
C ASN A 703 18.25 -15.82 7.58
N PRO A 704 17.04 -15.29 7.84
CA PRO A 704 16.85 -14.67 9.14
C PRO A 704 17.09 -15.78 10.19
N PRO A 705 17.63 -15.44 11.38
CA PRO A 705 17.74 -16.40 12.47
C PRO A 705 16.33 -16.82 12.90
N GLY A 706 15.76 -17.84 12.26
CA GLY A 706 14.50 -18.50 12.61
C GLY A 706 13.22 -17.67 12.40
N LEU A 707 12.39 -18.06 11.43
CA LEU A 707 10.92 -17.91 11.44
C LEU A 707 10.31 -16.50 11.35
N LEU A 708 11.06 -15.44 11.02
CA LEU A 708 10.48 -14.09 10.95
C LEU A 708 9.81 -13.79 9.59
N ARG A 709 8.48 -13.77 9.56
CA ARG A 709 7.67 -13.50 8.35
C ARG A 709 6.57 -12.47 8.64
N GLY A 710 6.60 -11.36 7.91
CA GLY A 710 5.54 -10.35 7.91
C GLY A 710 4.44 -10.72 6.93
N GLU A 711 3.18 -10.69 7.38
CA GLU A 711 2.02 -10.85 6.50
C GLU A 711 1.33 -9.50 6.32
N SER A 712 1.00 -9.18 5.08
CA SER A 712 0.24 -7.99 4.69
C SER A 712 -0.96 -8.39 3.84
N VAL A 713 -2.03 -7.62 3.92
CA VAL A 713 -3.25 -7.85 3.14
C VAL A 713 -3.45 -6.69 2.20
N MET A 714 -3.47 -6.96 0.90
CA MET A 714 -3.81 -5.99 -0.13
C MET A 714 -5.26 -6.10 -0.50
N LEU A 715 -5.99 -4.98 -0.49
CA LEU A 715 -7.34 -4.87 -1.05
C LEU A 715 -7.27 -3.91 -2.24
N ASN A 716 -7.57 -4.39 -3.44
CA ASN A 716 -7.54 -3.63 -4.70
C ASN A 716 -6.16 -3.10 -5.14
N PHE A 717 -5.75 -3.43 -6.37
CA PHE A 717 -4.48 -2.96 -6.95
C PHE A 717 -4.57 -1.56 -7.55
N ALA A 718 -5.78 -1.06 -7.81
CA ALA A 718 -5.98 0.18 -8.55
C ALA A 718 -5.84 1.44 -7.67
N THR A 719 -6.13 1.37 -6.36
CA THR A 719 -6.42 2.56 -5.53
C THR A 719 -5.82 2.59 -4.12
N SER A 720 -4.87 1.71 -3.74
CA SER A 720 -3.93 1.84 -2.60
C SER A 720 -3.53 0.46 -2.04
N CYS A 721 -2.33 0.37 -1.45
CA CYS A 721 -2.05 -0.66 -0.46
C CYS A 721 -2.29 -0.08 0.92
N TYR A 722 -3.27 -0.62 1.63
CA TYR A 722 -3.51 -0.26 3.01
C TYR A 722 -2.96 -1.34 3.93
N SER A 723 -1.90 -1.00 4.65
CA SER A 723 -1.59 -1.63 5.92
C SER A 723 -1.76 -0.56 6.99
N SER A 724 -2.36 -0.95 8.11
CA SER A 724 -2.59 -0.10 9.28
C SER A 724 -1.39 0.79 9.58
N HIS A 725 -1.52 2.10 9.35
CA HIS A 725 -0.60 3.09 9.87
C HIS A 725 -1.05 3.45 11.30
N VAL A 726 -0.15 3.29 12.26
CA VAL A 726 -0.31 3.79 13.62
C VAL A 726 0.52 5.06 13.77
N GLY A 727 -0.08 6.19 13.44
CA GLY A 727 0.19 7.42 14.17
C GLY A 727 -0.68 7.36 15.43
N GLY A 728 -0.09 7.53 16.62
CA GLY A 728 -0.87 7.53 17.85
C GLY A 728 -2.01 8.52 17.75
N LEU A 729 -3.22 8.12 18.14
CA LEU A 729 -4.10 9.06 18.80
C LEU A 729 -3.35 9.46 20.08
N MET A 730 -2.58 10.55 20.01
CA MET A 730 -2.21 11.23 21.24
C MET A 730 -3.54 11.49 21.94
N GLN A 731 -3.69 10.97 23.16
CA GLN A 731 -4.71 11.52 24.04
C GLN A 731 -4.51 13.04 24.06
N GLU A 732 -5.63 13.76 24.10
CA GLU A 732 -5.67 15.18 24.41
C GLU A 732 -5.04 15.41 25.80
N ASP A 733 -3.73 15.30 25.92
CA ASP A 733 -3.01 15.97 26.97
C ASP A 733 -2.98 17.44 26.53
N GLU A 734 -3.71 18.29 27.27
CA GLU A 734 -3.89 19.73 27.08
C GLU A 734 -2.58 20.55 27.01
N HIS A 735 -1.41 19.88 26.95
CA HIS A 735 -0.08 20.45 27.06
C HIS A 735 0.85 19.97 25.93
N ASN A 736 0.31 19.65 24.75
CA ASN A 736 1.10 19.20 23.59
C ASN A 736 1.98 20.35 23.05
N THR A 737 3.10 20.59 23.73
CA THR A 737 4.07 21.67 23.46
C THR A 737 4.97 21.34 22.27
N GLY A 738 4.45 20.73 21.20
CA GLY A 738 5.09 20.67 19.88
C GLY A 738 6.51 20.09 19.81
N GLU A 739 6.99 19.39 20.83
CA GLU A 739 8.32 18.79 20.88
C GLU A 739 8.15 17.27 20.97
N TYR A 740 7.85 16.66 19.83
CA TYR A 740 7.83 15.21 19.73
C TYR A 740 9.24 14.73 19.39
N ASP A 741 9.97 14.29 20.42
CA ASP A 741 11.32 13.71 20.33
C ASP A 741 11.29 12.16 20.24
N GLY A 742 10.11 11.58 19.99
CA GLY A 742 9.90 10.13 19.94
C GLY A 742 10.14 9.53 18.56
N HIS A 743 10.96 8.49 18.48
CA HIS A 743 11.15 7.68 17.27
C HIS A 743 9.83 7.02 16.84
N PRO A 744 9.44 7.09 15.54
CA PRO A 744 8.25 6.40 15.06
C PRO A 744 8.39 4.89 15.30
N SER A 745 7.37 4.30 15.91
CA SER A 745 7.32 2.87 16.21
C SER A 745 5.94 2.27 15.96
N CYS A 746 5.89 1.05 15.46
CA CYS A 746 4.67 0.33 15.09
C CYS A 746 4.76 -1.12 15.55
N LEU A 747 3.65 -1.72 15.99
CA LEU A 747 3.57 -3.16 16.25
C LEU A 747 2.92 -3.84 15.04
N SER A 748 3.64 -4.74 14.39
CA SER A 748 3.11 -5.58 13.31
C SER A 748 3.19 -7.04 13.75
N PHE A 749 2.11 -7.78 13.52
CA PHE A 749 2.04 -9.19 13.89
C PHE A 749 2.75 -10.02 12.82
N MET A 750 3.84 -10.67 13.22
CA MET A 750 4.55 -11.63 12.38
C MET A 750 4.19 -13.02 12.87
N PHE A 751 3.55 -13.79 11.99
CA PHE A 751 3.02 -15.11 12.32
C PHE A 751 4.13 -16.16 12.15
N PRO A 752 4.32 -17.09 13.10
CA PRO A 752 5.12 -18.28 12.84
C PRO A 752 4.46 -19.12 11.74
N ALA A 753 5.26 -19.94 11.05
CA ALA A 753 4.78 -20.81 9.96
C ALA A 753 3.81 -21.92 10.42
N ASP A 754 3.61 -22.07 11.74
CA ASP A 754 2.95 -23.21 12.39
C ASP A 754 1.62 -22.80 13.04
#